data_AF-A0A2H9NY59-F1
#
_entry.id   AF-A0A2H9NY59-F1
#
_cell.length_a   1.000
_cell.length_b   1.000
_cell.length_c   1.000
_cell.angle_alpha   90.00
_cell.angle_beta   90.00
_cell.angle_gamma   90.00
#
_symmetry.space_group_name_H-M   'P 1'
#
loop_
_entity.id
_entity.type
_entity.pdbx_description
1 polymer ?
#
loop_
_entity_poly.entity_id
_entity_poly.type
_entity_poly.pdbx_seq_one_letter_code
_entity_poly.pdbx_strand_id
1 'polypeptide(L)'
;MKNSLLKLQIILCLILFSISFVSAAWWDTDWAKRQEINISNTDSAQTNYQTKINIAYDSDMQVDFSDLRFTNSSNSPLDYWLQEIVNSTSVTAWVEVDSLKASDNTTIYMYYNNANVNTTSNGTATFLLFDDFDDGTIDTNIWTEIDQAGGDEITEHDGSLWFARDTNDVWDKAVYSDNSFTRSNLSFEFDYWWRSNNAVWDALMMGWKDDGTGVSYANFVYAYYNNGGSGSDTSITQIVYEDANFRGNLAGHTWDVNESYDVRIQMKSAGGAFYDYSTNNGSSWTNAYDSSYSTESTLHVGWPFYSGTHEFDNARVRQWMTNEPTISFGSEEQADITPPIITLNEPVSEYNTSSQTINFNFTAIEDFTGDINCSLYIDSTYQTENATTQNNTLTNLQASSISHGSHNWSISCTDGSSNTNSSSNRSFYVDIQGPSFSNIVYSPNSSDSVDPNTNLTFNSTVADDRMSIDTVILQYYNGSGWANSTMLSPDSDGNYNTTILLVSSEQNYAYNIWANDSLGNANQSTNQTFASEWDCTWSVSPSSLEEVTGFFEDKKIGNITITNTGDAEYSNNNCSVTFTNTYTGFSGAYWSQTTWASNERGLSFDSTTIVNASSNGNLTISASFPSVSSPLTETPTIKLTADINDSVTNNKSETVSTTIIISPPNPLLFQKMEYPDPDSVPTFFLKEQNITLGAYTRNIGGDGTEDNTARNVSFNWTLPSWISDIVVGNQTNFYDSLTDNSKQYNNLTLELNSSTLTSAQKGTFNLTIYSWGYDNSTGDFEIIINSGNQTTLNQTGQLIFACYSESDNICVTSCGVGADPDCTESSGDSSDSSSGGGGGGGGGNGAKSESIETRADFQLIRGEQNEVKIIFGNKDKNESLKDLTFSVSGKIAKYIEINPKKVSYLDPKQEITITLIITSPTYVELGKQELTITMKGKKGTKDYTDSKKITLEIHELSVERAKEMLKELEELIKKLEEINLSSQYLENLLNESYEAMGTFNLELVRDNYNIIKEQINYALDSVKIIEELESLISSAEEKGIDVSQSARLLKLAKLSIERKEFEQAYSRVKDTQLTYALEVKGEFGKLSYYLKEYPGELSLGALFLVIFSFGSYKIKKLRKIKIRIKELKDEEKILNELIRILQKECFKDKKMSMEEYENTMKEYNKKLSQTVEELIELETKRVHILGFTSKNKLLITEKNRIIDLIKELQSDYMKKKKLETRTFELKMESFNKKLSEIEEKLATLEAKTASKSWGISLKVPKE
;
A
#
# COMPACT_ATOMS: atom_id res chain seq x y z
N MET A 1 39.71 -13.60 -41.58
CA MET A 1 39.16 -12.34 -42.16
C MET A 1 37.65 -12.38 -42.39
N LYS A 2 37.03 -13.47 -42.86
CA LYS A 2 35.55 -13.54 -43.03
C LYS A 2 34.74 -13.44 -41.72
N ASN A 3 35.20 -14.04 -40.61
CA ASN A 3 34.49 -13.96 -39.32
C ASN A 3 34.64 -12.62 -38.57
N SER A 4 35.66 -11.80 -38.87
CA SER A 4 35.77 -10.47 -38.27
C SER A 4 34.99 -9.42 -39.05
N LEU A 5 34.82 -9.59 -40.37
CA LEU A 5 33.91 -8.76 -41.16
C LEU A 5 32.45 -9.06 -40.82
N LEU A 6 32.07 -10.33 -40.58
CA LEU A 6 30.71 -10.66 -40.15
C LEU A 6 30.40 -10.13 -38.75
N LYS A 7 31.37 -10.19 -37.81
CA LYS A 7 31.22 -9.56 -36.49
C LYS A 7 31.20 -8.04 -36.56
N LEU A 8 32.01 -7.41 -37.42
CA LEU A 8 31.98 -5.96 -37.60
C LEU A 8 30.70 -5.50 -38.30
N GLN A 9 30.13 -6.31 -39.20
CA GLN A 9 28.87 -6.02 -39.90
C GLN A 9 27.64 -6.30 -39.02
N ILE A 10 27.72 -7.26 -38.10
CA ILE A 10 26.71 -7.49 -37.05
C ILE A 10 26.80 -6.41 -35.96
N ILE A 11 28.01 -5.96 -35.58
CA ILE A 11 28.19 -4.84 -34.65
C ILE A 11 27.78 -3.52 -35.31
N LEU A 12 28.06 -3.30 -36.60
CA LEU A 12 27.60 -2.12 -37.33
C LEU A 12 26.09 -2.16 -37.59
N CYS A 13 25.49 -3.34 -37.81
CA CYS A 13 24.03 -3.52 -37.85
C CYS A 13 23.39 -3.35 -36.47
N LEU A 14 24.01 -3.81 -35.38
CA LEU A 14 23.50 -3.61 -34.01
C LEU A 14 23.59 -2.14 -33.59
N ILE A 15 24.65 -1.42 -33.99
CA ILE A 15 24.77 0.02 -33.76
C ILE A 15 23.85 0.83 -34.68
N LEU A 16 23.46 0.30 -35.86
CA LEU A 16 22.47 0.91 -36.75
C LEU A 16 21.02 0.54 -36.41
N PHE A 17 20.76 -0.47 -35.57
CA PHE A 17 19.42 -0.87 -35.12
C PHE A 17 19.09 -0.42 -33.69
N SER A 18 20.02 0.27 -33.01
CA SER A 18 19.79 0.92 -31.71
C SER A 18 19.87 2.44 -31.81
N ILE A 19 19.51 3.00 -32.96
CA ILE A 19 18.92 4.34 -32.97
C ILE A 19 17.46 4.09 -32.66
N SER A 20 17.14 3.96 -31.37
CA SER A 20 15.82 4.35 -30.92
C SER A 20 15.63 5.76 -31.47
N PHE A 21 14.62 5.95 -32.32
CA PHE A 21 14.04 7.29 -32.41
C PHE A 21 13.60 7.56 -30.97
N VAL A 22 14.44 8.27 -30.22
CA VAL A 22 13.98 8.93 -29.01
C VAL A 22 13.04 9.98 -29.57
N SER A 23 11.78 9.59 -29.76
CA SER A 23 10.69 10.55 -29.66
C SER A 23 10.94 11.24 -28.33
N ALA A 24 11.09 12.57 -28.35
CA ALA A 24 11.15 13.31 -27.10
C ALA A 24 9.94 12.87 -26.27
N ALA A 25 10.16 12.53 -24.99
CA ALA A 25 9.08 12.12 -24.10
C ALA A 25 7.92 13.13 -24.19
N TRP A 26 6.68 12.72 -23.93
CA TRP A 26 5.59 13.68 -23.91
C TRP A 26 5.79 14.64 -22.72
N TRP A 27 5.67 15.96 -22.92
CA TRP A 27 5.89 16.93 -21.83
C TRP A 27 4.82 16.84 -20.75
N ASP A 28 3.55 16.85 -21.16
CA ASP A 28 2.38 16.78 -20.28
C ASP A 28 1.21 16.11 -21.01
N THR A 29 0.71 15.00 -20.46
CA THR A 29 -0.36 14.18 -21.06
C THR A 29 -1.73 14.84 -21.00
N ASP A 30 -1.91 15.92 -20.23
CA ASP A 30 -3.14 16.71 -20.24
C ASP A 30 -3.32 17.45 -21.58
N TRP A 31 -2.25 17.61 -22.36
CA TRP A 31 -2.27 18.04 -23.75
C TRP A 31 -2.23 16.83 -24.67
N ALA A 32 -3.38 16.50 -25.27
CA ALA A 32 -3.52 15.30 -26.08
C ALA A 32 -2.80 15.37 -27.43
N LYS A 33 -2.36 16.57 -27.86
CA LYS A 33 -1.68 16.78 -29.14
C LYS A 33 -0.44 17.65 -29.00
N ARG A 34 0.55 17.36 -29.84
CA ARG A 34 1.68 18.25 -30.09
C ARG A 34 2.04 18.29 -31.56
N GLN A 35 2.64 19.39 -31.99
CA GLN A 35 3.16 19.56 -33.35
C GLN A 35 4.58 20.09 -33.29
N GLU A 36 5.45 19.51 -34.13
CA GLU A 36 6.82 19.96 -34.29
C GLU A 36 6.88 21.31 -35.02
N ILE A 37 7.70 22.25 -34.53
CA ILE A 37 8.01 23.52 -35.19
C ILE A 37 9.52 23.58 -35.44
N ASN A 38 9.87 23.66 -36.72
CA ASN A 38 11.24 23.77 -37.20
C ASN A 38 11.57 25.23 -37.53
N ILE A 39 12.53 25.78 -36.79
CA ILE A 39 13.02 27.15 -36.89
C ILE A 39 14.37 27.12 -37.60
N SER A 40 14.43 27.64 -38.83
CA SER A 40 15.66 27.68 -39.62
C SER A 40 16.33 29.05 -39.49
N ASN A 41 17.54 29.06 -38.90
CA ASN A 41 18.35 30.26 -38.75
C ASN A 41 19.55 30.23 -39.70
N THR A 42 19.66 31.22 -40.58
CA THR A 42 20.78 31.33 -41.54
C THR A 42 21.97 32.14 -41.01
N ASP A 43 21.77 32.90 -39.94
CA ASP A 43 22.76 33.82 -39.36
C ASP A 43 23.58 33.12 -38.25
N SER A 44 24.24 33.91 -37.39
CA SER A 44 24.95 33.40 -36.21
C SER A 44 23.97 32.81 -35.19
N ALA A 45 24.48 31.92 -34.34
CA ALA A 45 23.70 31.38 -33.24
C ALA A 45 23.24 32.49 -32.30
N GLN A 46 22.02 32.36 -31.79
CA GLN A 46 21.45 33.26 -30.77
C GLN A 46 21.02 32.46 -29.55
N THR A 47 20.94 33.13 -28.42
CA THR A 47 20.41 32.60 -27.18
C THR A 47 19.28 33.49 -26.70
N ASN A 48 18.22 32.89 -26.15
CA ASN A 48 17.07 33.61 -25.63
C ASN A 48 16.48 34.57 -26.67
N TYR A 49 16.24 34.03 -27.88
CA TYR A 49 15.84 34.82 -29.03
C TYR A 49 14.32 34.74 -29.25
N GLN A 50 13.67 35.90 -29.26
CA GLN A 50 12.23 36.02 -29.46
C GLN A 50 11.89 35.83 -30.94
N THR A 51 11.27 34.69 -31.25
CA THR A 51 10.91 34.29 -32.61
C THR A 51 9.41 34.47 -32.84
N LYS A 52 9.02 35.18 -33.90
CA LYS A 52 7.62 35.35 -34.32
C LYS A 52 7.13 34.13 -35.08
N ILE A 53 6.00 33.56 -34.67
CA ILE A 53 5.39 32.35 -35.21
C ILE A 53 3.90 32.61 -35.47
N ASN A 54 3.46 32.44 -36.72
CA ASN A 54 2.05 32.54 -37.08
C ASN A 54 1.41 31.15 -37.06
N ILE A 55 0.40 30.96 -36.21
CA ILE A 55 -0.25 29.67 -35.97
C ILE A 55 -1.68 29.75 -36.52
N ALA A 56 -2.06 28.78 -37.35
CA ALA A 56 -3.42 28.64 -37.84
C ALA A 56 -4.27 27.84 -36.85
N TYR A 57 -5.57 28.13 -36.76
CA TYR A 57 -6.48 27.39 -35.91
C TYR A 57 -6.62 25.93 -36.36
N ASP A 58 -6.45 25.01 -35.41
CA ASP A 58 -6.85 23.61 -35.54
C ASP A 58 -8.12 23.37 -34.72
N SER A 59 -9.01 22.49 -35.17
CA SER A 59 -10.27 22.19 -34.48
C SER A 59 -10.09 21.61 -33.07
N ASP A 60 -8.92 21.03 -32.79
CA ASP A 60 -8.55 20.51 -31.48
C ASP A 60 -7.96 21.58 -30.55
N MET A 61 -7.69 22.80 -31.03
CA MET A 61 -7.27 23.94 -30.19
C MET A 61 -8.49 24.64 -29.57
N GLN A 62 -8.28 25.31 -28.43
CA GLN A 62 -9.28 26.23 -27.90
C GLN A 62 -9.49 27.41 -28.84
N VAL A 63 -10.72 27.93 -28.86
CA VAL A 63 -11.15 29.01 -29.78
C VAL A 63 -10.27 30.26 -29.65
N ASP A 64 -9.76 30.53 -28.45
CA ASP A 64 -8.92 31.67 -28.10
C ASP A 64 -7.42 31.31 -27.98
N PHE A 65 -7.02 30.09 -28.38
CA PHE A 65 -5.64 29.58 -28.30
C PHE A 65 -5.05 29.53 -26.88
N SER A 66 -5.90 29.57 -25.84
CA SER A 66 -5.48 29.56 -24.44
C SER A 66 -4.76 28.28 -24.01
N ASP A 67 -4.96 27.20 -24.75
CA ASP A 67 -4.32 25.91 -24.54
C ASP A 67 -2.93 25.77 -25.16
N LEU A 68 -2.44 26.73 -25.94
CA LEU A 68 -1.12 26.60 -26.54
C LEU A 68 0.00 26.60 -25.47
N ARG A 69 0.94 25.64 -25.58
CA ARG A 69 2.19 25.60 -24.81
C ARG A 69 3.36 25.29 -25.71
N PHE A 70 4.54 25.85 -25.42
CA PHE A 70 5.74 25.63 -26.22
C PHE A 70 6.83 24.99 -25.38
N THR A 71 7.55 24.02 -25.94
CA THR A 71 8.71 23.41 -25.29
C THR A 71 9.89 23.31 -26.23
N ASN A 72 11.10 23.30 -25.67
CA ASN A 72 12.27 22.89 -26.43
C ASN A 72 12.26 21.37 -26.70
N SER A 73 13.27 20.86 -27.42
CA SER A 73 13.40 19.44 -27.76
C SER A 73 13.62 18.50 -26.55
N SER A 74 13.87 19.07 -25.37
CA SER A 74 14.10 18.36 -24.11
C SER A 74 12.90 18.48 -23.15
N ASN A 75 11.73 18.92 -23.64
CA ASN A 75 10.50 19.15 -22.87
C ASN A 75 10.61 20.20 -21.76
N SER A 76 11.52 21.16 -21.89
CA SER A 76 11.49 22.33 -21.01
C SER A 76 10.52 23.37 -21.60
N PRO A 77 9.56 23.90 -20.81
CA PRO A 77 8.67 24.98 -21.24
C PRO A 77 9.47 26.21 -21.70
N LEU A 78 8.94 26.90 -22.71
CA LEU A 78 9.48 28.15 -23.24
C LEU A 78 8.51 29.29 -22.97
N ASP A 79 9.05 30.46 -22.65
CA ASP A 79 8.27 31.69 -22.47
C ASP A 79 7.71 32.16 -23.82
N TYR A 80 6.46 32.64 -23.82
CA TYR A 80 5.78 33.07 -25.02
C TYR A 80 4.74 34.16 -24.78
N TRP A 81 4.43 34.91 -25.84
CA TRP A 81 3.39 35.94 -25.87
C TRP A 81 2.47 35.78 -27.09
N LEU A 82 1.16 35.81 -26.88
CA LEU A 82 0.13 35.77 -27.92
C LEU A 82 -0.35 37.21 -28.19
N GLN A 83 0.01 37.77 -29.34
CA GLN A 83 -0.24 39.18 -29.65
C GLN A 83 -1.56 39.40 -30.40
N GLU A 84 -1.75 38.76 -31.55
CA GLU A 84 -2.90 39.02 -32.45
C GLU A 84 -3.84 37.81 -32.50
N ILE A 85 -4.68 37.66 -31.49
CA ILE A 85 -5.61 36.53 -31.40
C ILE A 85 -6.86 36.80 -32.27
N VAL A 86 -7.01 36.03 -33.34
CA VAL A 86 -8.26 35.98 -34.12
C VAL A 86 -8.94 34.66 -33.84
N ASN A 87 -9.95 34.70 -32.96
CA ASN A 87 -10.67 33.53 -32.47
C ASN A 87 -11.06 32.57 -33.61
N SER A 88 -10.77 31.28 -33.43
CA SER A 88 -10.99 30.20 -34.41
C SER A 88 -10.35 30.39 -35.79
N THR A 89 -9.39 31.29 -35.93
CA THR A 89 -8.74 31.59 -37.23
C THR A 89 -7.22 31.49 -37.17
N SER A 90 -6.58 32.33 -36.37
CA SER A 90 -5.11 32.39 -36.27
C SER A 90 -4.65 33.16 -35.04
N VAL A 91 -3.42 32.89 -34.61
CA VAL A 91 -2.72 33.69 -33.59
C VAL A 91 -1.27 33.95 -34.01
N THR A 92 -0.81 35.17 -33.75
CA THR A 92 0.60 35.55 -33.81
C THR A 92 1.24 35.32 -32.44
N ALA A 93 2.11 34.31 -32.33
CA ALA A 93 2.83 33.97 -31.11
C ALA A 93 4.31 34.38 -31.20
N TRP A 94 4.83 35.02 -30.17
CA TRP A 94 6.25 35.24 -29.96
C TRP A 94 6.75 34.21 -28.96
N VAL A 95 7.80 33.46 -29.29
CA VAL A 95 8.37 32.44 -28.40
C VAL A 95 9.83 32.76 -28.14
N GLU A 96 10.24 32.86 -26.87
CA GLU A 96 11.65 32.97 -26.49
C GLU A 96 12.33 31.61 -26.63
N VAL A 97 13.16 31.46 -27.66
CA VAL A 97 13.85 30.20 -27.93
C VAL A 97 15.23 30.22 -27.26
N ASP A 98 15.46 29.28 -26.33
CA ASP A 98 16.71 29.13 -25.55
C ASP A 98 17.98 29.24 -26.42
N SER A 99 18.00 28.51 -27.54
CA SER A 99 19.15 28.49 -28.44
C SER A 99 18.76 28.25 -29.89
N LEU A 100 19.01 29.25 -30.73
CA LEU A 100 18.97 29.13 -32.18
C LEU A 100 20.35 28.76 -32.70
N LYS A 101 20.45 27.60 -33.36
CA LYS A 101 21.72 27.13 -33.93
C LYS A 101 22.13 27.99 -35.13
N ALA A 102 23.44 28.14 -35.36
CA ALA A 102 23.95 28.86 -36.51
C ALA A 102 23.84 28.02 -37.80
N SER A 103 23.21 28.55 -38.84
CA SER A 103 23.06 27.88 -40.15
C SER A 103 22.47 26.46 -40.07
N ASP A 104 21.54 26.23 -39.14
CA ASP A 104 20.92 24.94 -38.87
C ASP A 104 19.48 25.13 -38.36
N ASN A 105 18.73 24.04 -38.28
CA ASN A 105 17.37 24.04 -37.73
C ASN A 105 17.40 23.80 -36.21
N THR A 106 16.64 24.63 -35.48
CA THR A 106 16.24 24.38 -34.10
C THR A 106 14.81 23.88 -34.10
N THR A 107 14.56 22.78 -33.39
CA THR A 107 13.23 22.18 -33.24
C THR A 107 12.66 22.51 -31.88
N ILE A 108 11.44 23.04 -31.86
CA ILE A 108 10.60 23.20 -30.67
C ILE A 108 9.28 22.46 -30.90
N TYR A 109 8.50 22.25 -29.85
CA TYR A 109 7.18 21.61 -29.93
C TYR A 109 6.10 22.56 -29.42
N MET A 110 4.96 22.54 -30.10
CA MET A 110 3.74 23.24 -29.69
C MET A 110 2.71 22.20 -29.24
N TYR A 111 2.25 22.28 -28.00
CA TYR A 111 1.22 21.43 -27.41
C TYR A 111 -0.14 22.14 -27.40
N TYR A 112 -1.22 21.39 -27.66
CA TYR A 112 -2.62 21.85 -27.66
C TYR A 112 -3.59 20.67 -27.38
N ASN A 113 -4.90 20.92 -27.46
CA ASN A 113 -5.97 19.98 -27.11
C ASN A 113 -6.11 19.73 -25.61
N ASN A 114 -6.07 20.84 -24.84
CA ASN A 114 -6.45 20.84 -23.43
C ASN A 114 -7.58 21.85 -23.21
N ALA A 115 -8.80 21.35 -22.98
CA ALA A 115 -10.01 22.18 -22.97
C ALA A 115 -10.25 22.96 -21.66
N ASN A 116 -9.47 22.70 -20.59
CA ASN A 116 -9.76 23.21 -19.24
C ASN A 116 -8.70 24.19 -18.70
N VAL A 117 -7.90 24.79 -19.58
CA VAL A 117 -6.79 25.67 -19.20
C VAL A 117 -6.98 27.09 -19.71
N ASN A 118 -6.47 28.05 -18.95
CA ASN A 118 -6.28 29.43 -19.39
C ASN A 118 -4.89 29.59 -20.01
N THR A 119 -4.69 30.68 -20.76
CA THR A 119 -3.38 31.02 -21.34
C THR A 119 -2.35 31.34 -20.25
N THR A 120 -1.10 30.93 -20.47
CA THR A 120 0.08 31.36 -19.70
C THR A 120 0.94 32.36 -20.46
N SER A 121 0.41 32.92 -21.55
CA SER A 121 1.04 33.97 -22.35
C SER A 121 1.50 35.13 -21.46
N ASN A 122 2.77 35.52 -21.58
CA ASN A 122 3.36 36.60 -20.79
C ASN A 122 4.46 37.35 -21.59
N GLY A 123 4.17 38.59 -21.99
CA GLY A 123 5.10 39.42 -22.75
C GLY A 123 6.33 39.84 -21.95
N THR A 124 6.18 40.18 -20.67
CA THR A 124 7.29 40.57 -19.78
C THR A 124 8.32 39.45 -19.59
N ALA A 125 7.89 38.18 -19.56
CA ALA A 125 8.78 37.03 -19.51
C ALA A 125 9.45 36.75 -20.86
N THR A 126 8.80 37.09 -21.97
CA THR A 126 9.25 36.78 -23.33
C THR A 126 10.26 37.81 -23.89
N PHE A 127 10.12 39.09 -23.54
CA PHE A 127 10.93 40.18 -24.09
C PHE A 127 11.81 40.84 -23.02
N LEU A 128 12.84 41.59 -23.44
CA LEU A 128 13.74 42.30 -22.50
C LEU A 128 13.07 43.51 -21.84
N LEU A 129 12.07 44.06 -22.50
CA LEU A 129 11.08 45.00 -21.98
C LEU A 129 9.80 44.77 -22.79
N PHE A 130 8.66 44.86 -22.13
CA PHE A 130 7.36 44.68 -22.75
C PHE A 130 6.31 45.49 -22.00
N ASP A 131 5.47 46.18 -22.73
CA ASP A 131 4.26 46.82 -22.24
C ASP A 131 3.22 46.87 -23.38
N ASP A 132 2.02 46.34 -23.13
CA ASP A 132 0.86 46.39 -24.02
C ASP A 132 -0.15 47.46 -23.59
N PHE A 133 0.11 48.20 -22.51
CA PHE A 133 -0.71 49.33 -22.06
C PHE A 133 -2.21 48.99 -21.87
N ASP A 134 -2.50 47.75 -21.51
CA ASP A 134 -3.86 47.22 -21.31
C ASP A 134 -4.33 47.31 -19.84
N ASP A 135 -3.47 47.77 -18.93
CA ASP A 135 -3.78 47.82 -17.49
C ASP A 135 -4.49 49.11 -17.06
N GLY A 136 -4.45 50.15 -17.91
CA GLY A 136 -5.12 51.42 -17.76
C GLY A 136 -4.37 52.45 -16.91
N THR A 137 -3.12 52.16 -16.52
CA THR A 137 -2.24 53.04 -15.76
C THR A 137 -0.77 52.78 -16.07
N ILE A 138 -0.03 53.82 -16.48
CA ILE A 138 1.41 53.69 -16.79
C ILE A 138 2.18 52.97 -15.69
N ASP A 139 2.75 51.79 -16.00
CA ASP A 139 3.50 50.99 -15.02
C ASP A 139 4.82 51.67 -14.64
N THR A 140 4.82 52.29 -13.46
CA THR A 140 5.99 52.97 -12.88
C THR A 140 7.18 52.06 -12.59
N ASN A 141 7.07 50.73 -12.75
CA ASN A 141 8.22 49.82 -12.68
C ASN A 141 8.91 49.62 -14.03
N ILE A 142 8.22 49.96 -15.13
CA ILE A 142 8.74 49.87 -16.50
C ILE A 142 9.14 51.26 -16.99
N TRP A 143 8.32 52.26 -16.69
CA TRP A 143 8.43 53.61 -17.23
C TRP A 143 8.59 54.68 -16.15
N THR A 144 9.59 55.54 -16.33
CA THR A 144 9.63 56.85 -15.70
C THR A 144 8.82 57.83 -16.54
N GLU A 145 7.67 58.23 -16.02
CA GLU A 145 6.85 59.32 -16.55
C GLU A 145 7.31 60.66 -15.95
N ILE A 146 7.61 61.63 -16.82
CA ILE A 146 7.84 63.02 -16.42
C ILE A 146 6.77 63.89 -17.10
N ASP A 147 5.68 64.09 -16.38
CA ASP A 147 4.69 65.15 -16.61
C ASP A 147 4.72 66.15 -15.45
N GLN A 148 4.77 67.45 -15.74
CA GLN A 148 4.84 68.45 -14.69
C GLN A 148 3.49 68.55 -13.97
N ALA A 149 3.51 68.43 -12.65
CA ALA A 149 2.35 68.33 -11.76
C ALA A 149 1.12 69.18 -12.19
N GLY A 150 0.16 68.53 -12.86
CA GLY A 150 -1.18 69.07 -13.11
C GLY A 150 -1.76 68.96 -14.53
N GLY A 151 -1.09 68.31 -15.48
CA GLY A 151 -1.68 67.95 -16.78
C GLY A 151 -2.02 66.46 -16.83
N ASP A 152 -3.24 66.08 -17.20
CA ASP A 152 -3.56 64.71 -17.62
C ASP A 152 -3.17 64.57 -19.12
N GLU A 153 -1.93 64.94 -19.49
CA GLU A 153 -1.50 65.03 -20.89
C GLU A 153 -0.83 63.75 -21.39
N ILE A 154 -0.24 62.97 -20.48
CA ILE A 154 0.26 61.63 -20.75
C ILE A 154 -0.61 60.67 -19.94
N THR A 155 -1.36 59.81 -20.62
CA THR A 155 -2.32 58.92 -19.97
C THR A 155 -2.35 57.57 -20.65
N GLU A 156 -2.55 56.52 -19.88
CA GLU A 156 -2.89 55.21 -20.41
C GLU A 156 -4.40 55.02 -20.35
N HIS A 157 -5.03 54.74 -21.49
CA HIS A 157 -6.44 54.38 -21.56
C HIS A 157 -6.74 53.67 -22.88
N ASP A 158 -7.85 52.93 -22.91
CA ASP A 158 -8.31 52.20 -24.10
C ASP A 158 -7.25 51.24 -24.70
N GLY A 159 -6.40 50.64 -23.85
CA GLY A 159 -5.38 49.66 -24.28
C GLY A 159 -4.18 50.27 -25.00
N SER A 160 -3.83 51.52 -24.68
CA SER A 160 -2.74 52.24 -25.34
C SER A 160 -2.24 53.42 -24.52
N LEU A 161 -1.01 53.84 -24.78
CA LEU A 161 -0.38 55.03 -24.22
C LEU A 161 -0.66 56.26 -25.08
N TRP A 162 -1.30 57.26 -24.49
CA TRP A 162 -1.68 58.51 -25.15
C TRP A 162 -0.85 59.70 -24.67
N PHE A 163 -0.39 60.50 -25.63
CA PHE A 163 0.15 61.84 -25.40
C PHE A 163 -0.79 62.83 -26.07
N ALA A 164 -1.39 63.77 -25.33
CA ALA A 164 -2.43 64.65 -25.85
C ALA A 164 -2.29 66.10 -25.36
N ARG A 165 -1.96 67.02 -26.29
CA ARG A 165 -1.95 68.47 -26.02
C ARG A 165 -2.10 69.31 -27.29
N ASP A 166 -3.12 70.17 -27.34
CA ASP A 166 -3.41 71.00 -28.53
C ASP A 166 -2.60 72.32 -28.63
N THR A 167 -1.65 72.55 -27.72
CA THR A 167 -0.83 73.76 -27.70
C THR A 167 0.65 73.42 -27.60
N ASN A 168 1.49 74.18 -28.29
CA ASN A 168 2.94 74.06 -28.20
C ASN A 168 3.44 74.13 -26.76
N ASP A 169 4.43 73.30 -26.43
CA ASP A 169 5.08 73.31 -25.12
C ASP A 169 6.60 73.58 -25.21
N VAL A 170 7.36 73.05 -24.27
CA VAL A 170 8.81 72.90 -24.29
C VAL A 170 9.15 71.41 -24.13
N TRP A 171 10.35 71.01 -24.56
CA TRP A 171 10.81 69.61 -24.47
C TRP A 171 11.30 69.26 -23.06
N ASP A 172 10.39 69.28 -22.08
CA ASP A 172 10.65 68.94 -20.68
C ASP A 172 9.74 67.82 -20.14
N LYS A 173 9.05 67.11 -21.05
CA LYS A 173 8.19 65.95 -20.78
C LYS A 173 8.62 64.74 -21.58
N ALA A 174 8.56 63.57 -20.95
CA ALA A 174 8.82 62.30 -21.62
C ALA A 174 8.27 61.12 -20.81
N VAL A 175 8.05 60.02 -21.51
CA VAL A 175 8.01 58.68 -20.91
C VAL A 175 9.25 57.93 -21.40
N TYR A 176 10.03 57.36 -20.50
CA TYR A 176 11.19 56.53 -20.87
C TYR A 176 11.38 55.39 -19.90
N SER A 177 12.04 54.32 -20.33
CA SER A 177 12.20 53.11 -19.55
C SER A 177 13.03 53.35 -18.30
N ASP A 178 12.67 52.70 -17.20
CA ASP A 178 13.50 52.62 -15.98
C ASP A 178 14.73 51.74 -16.21
N ASN A 179 14.54 50.68 -16.99
CA ASN A 179 15.60 49.77 -17.37
C ASN A 179 16.52 50.41 -18.41
N SER A 180 17.82 50.37 -18.13
CA SER A 180 18.86 50.71 -19.10
C SER A 180 19.31 49.47 -19.87
N PHE A 181 19.57 49.63 -21.17
CA PHE A 181 20.02 48.56 -22.05
C PHE A 181 21.46 48.79 -22.48
N THR A 182 22.30 47.78 -22.24
CA THR A 182 23.68 47.80 -22.76
C THR A 182 23.65 47.61 -24.28
N ARG A 183 24.46 48.41 -25.00
CA ARG A 183 24.57 48.36 -26.46
C ARG A 183 24.86 46.95 -26.94
N SER A 184 23.92 46.45 -27.71
CA SER A 184 23.98 45.20 -28.43
C SER A 184 23.04 45.30 -29.63
N ASN A 185 22.79 44.20 -30.35
CA ASN A 185 21.83 44.20 -31.45
C ASN A 185 20.40 44.13 -30.88
N LEU A 186 19.92 45.26 -30.35
CA LEU A 186 18.58 45.40 -29.76
C LEU A 186 17.68 46.26 -30.63
N SER A 187 16.41 45.87 -30.70
CA SER A 187 15.35 46.55 -31.41
C SER A 187 14.38 47.09 -30.39
N PHE A 188 14.09 48.39 -30.44
CA PHE A 188 12.94 48.96 -29.77
C PHE A 188 11.80 49.00 -30.78
N GLU A 189 10.73 48.25 -30.51
CA GLU A 189 9.57 48.09 -31.38
C GLU A 189 8.31 48.57 -30.66
N PHE A 190 7.40 49.21 -31.38
CA PHE A 190 6.11 49.68 -30.86
C PHE A 190 5.18 49.99 -32.04
N ASP A 191 3.89 49.99 -31.76
CA ASP A 191 2.86 50.44 -32.68
C ASP A 191 2.62 51.94 -32.46
N TYR A 192 2.36 52.67 -33.54
CA TYR A 192 2.26 54.13 -33.52
C TYR A 192 1.11 54.65 -34.38
N TRP A 193 0.34 55.58 -33.80
CA TRP A 193 -0.64 56.39 -34.52
C TRP A 193 -0.44 57.89 -34.23
N TRP A 194 -0.52 58.68 -35.29
CA TRP A 194 -0.68 60.13 -35.18
C TRP A 194 -2.17 60.48 -35.30
N ARG A 195 -2.78 60.97 -34.22
CA ARG A 195 -4.24 61.12 -34.09
C ARG A 195 -4.77 62.53 -34.30
N SER A 196 -3.93 63.54 -34.11
CA SER A 196 -4.31 64.94 -34.32
C SER A 196 -3.81 65.48 -35.67
N ASN A 197 -4.35 66.62 -36.07
CA ASN A 197 -3.77 67.45 -37.12
C ASN A 197 -4.01 68.92 -36.72
N ASN A 198 -3.28 69.38 -35.70
CA ASN A 198 -3.46 70.71 -35.17
C ASN A 198 -2.79 71.77 -36.04
N ALA A 199 -3.40 72.95 -36.11
CA ALA A 199 -2.94 74.06 -36.96
C ALA A 199 -1.64 74.72 -36.50
N VAL A 200 -1.12 74.36 -35.33
CA VAL A 200 0.07 74.97 -34.72
C VAL A 200 1.27 74.03 -34.94
N TRP A 201 1.39 72.93 -34.19
CA TRP A 201 2.38 71.85 -34.35
C TRP A 201 1.90 70.57 -33.61
N ASP A 202 2.21 69.38 -34.12
CA ASP A 202 1.98 68.07 -33.47
C ASP A 202 3.31 67.31 -33.35
N ALA A 203 4.17 67.77 -32.43
CA ALA A 203 5.56 67.36 -32.36
C ALA A 203 5.83 66.35 -31.23
N LEU A 204 6.45 65.22 -31.61
CA LEU A 204 6.92 64.19 -30.69
C LEU A 204 8.12 63.44 -31.29
N MET A 205 9.02 62.96 -30.43
CA MET A 205 10.07 62.03 -30.85
C MET A 205 9.88 60.65 -30.25
N MET A 206 10.50 59.65 -30.87
CA MET A 206 10.40 58.25 -30.44
C MET A 206 11.73 57.54 -30.69
N GLY A 207 12.28 56.89 -29.65
CA GLY A 207 13.47 56.04 -29.82
C GLY A 207 14.37 55.90 -28.59
N TRP A 208 15.68 55.82 -28.83
CA TRP A 208 16.69 55.53 -27.82
C TRP A 208 17.22 56.82 -27.18
N LYS A 209 17.18 56.85 -25.85
CA LYS A 209 17.61 57.93 -24.98
C LYS A 209 18.95 57.61 -24.32
N ASP A 210 19.76 58.62 -24.07
CA ASP A 210 20.98 58.50 -23.28
C ASP A 210 20.69 58.04 -21.82
N ASP A 211 21.74 57.62 -21.12
CA ASP A 211 21.68 57.21 -19.70
C ASP A 211 21.64 58.41 -18.73
N GLY A 212 21.45 59.63 -19.24
CA GLY A 212 21.32 60.85 -18.45
C GLY A 212 19.91 61.03 -17.87
N THR A 213 19.74 62.01 -16.97
CA THR A 213 18.43 62.34 -16.39
C THR A 213 17.62 63.35 -17.22
N GLY A 214 18.15 63.80 -18.36
CA GLY A 214 17.48 64.80 -19.20
C GLY A 214 16.39 64.17 -20.07
N VAL A 215 15.24 64.83 -20.21
CA VAL A 215 14.09 64.34 -20.99
C VAL A 215 13.86 65.10 -22.29
N SER A 216 14.79 65.99 -22.64
CA SER A 216 14.67 66.77 -23.87
C SER A 216 14.97 65.91 -25.08
N TYR A 217 14.46 66.29 -26.26
CA TYR A 217 14.83 65.67 -27.53
C TYR A 217 16.36 65.60 -27.76
N ALA A 218 17.11 66.50 -27.13
CA ALA A 218 18.57 66.50 -27.19
C ALA A 218 19.22 65.27 -26.52
N ASN A 219 18.53 64.65 -25.56
CA ASN A 219 18.98 63.43 -24.87
C ASN A 219 18.66 62.15 -25.63
N PHE A 220 17.96 62.25 -26.76
CA PHE A 220 17.63 61.09 -27.59
C PHE A 220 18.71 60.88 -28.66
N VAL A 221 19.46 59.80 -28.49
CA VAL A 221 20.60 59.40 -29.31
C VAL A 221 20.14 58.93 -30.68
N TYR A 222 19.01 58.19 -30.71
CA TYR A 222 18.36 57.73 -31.93
C TYR A 222 16.87 58.01 -31.87
N ALA A 223 16.37 58.99 -32.62
CA ALA A 223 14.96 59.34 -32.57
C ALA A 223 14.37 59.61 -33.95
N TYR A 224 13.24 58.95 -34.23
CA TYR A 224 12.29 59.47 -35.20
C TYR A 224 11.64 60.73 -34.62
N TYR A 225 11.41 61.71 -35.48
CA TYR A 225 10.69 62.93 -35.16
C TYR A 225 9.47 63.04 -36.06
N ASN A 226 8.29 63.00 -35.44
CA ASN A 226 7.08 63.50 -36.04
C ASN A 226 7.03 65.00 -35.72
N ASN A 227 7.15 65.85 -36.74
CA ASN A 227 7.13 67.30 -36.57
C ASN A 227 5.71 67.90 -36.67
N GLY A 228 4.69 67.06 -36.88
CA GLY A 228 3.32 67.46 -37.14
C GLY A 228 3.13 68.23 -38.44
N GLY A 229 1.87 68.40 -38.82
CA GLY A 229 1.47 69.21 -39.97
C GLY A 229 1.63 70.71 -39.71
N SER A 230 2.02 71.48 -40.73
CA SER A 230 1.98 72.95 -40.67
C SER A 230 0.60 73.45 -41.12
N GLY A 231 -0.42 73.34 -40.27
CA GLY A 231 -1.77 73.76 -40.60
C GLY A 231 -2.76 72.60 -40.73
N SER A 232 -3.12 72.23 -41.95
CA SER A 232 -4.09 71.14 -42.24
C SER A 232 -3.47 69.96 -42.98
N ASP A 233 -2.16 69.80 -42.88
CA ASP A 233 -1.42 68.73 -43.58
C ASP A 233 -1.69 67.39 -42.89
N THR A 234 -2.26 66.43 -43.60
CA THR A 234 -2.60 65.09 -43.09
C THR A 234 -1.49 64.06 -43.34
N SER A 235 -0.40 64.49 -43.96
CA SER A 235 0.75 63.66 -44.35
C SER A 235 2.02 64.50 -44.24
N ILE A 236 3.01 64.02 -43.50
CA ILE A 236 4.29 64.71 -43.29
C ILE A 236 5.45 63.78 -43.60
N THR A 237 6.59 64.33 -44.03
CA THR A 237 7.79 63.50 -44.26
C THR A 237 8.41 63.08 -42.92
N GLN A 238 8.81 61.81 -42.79
CA GLN A 238 9.51 61.33 -41.60
C GLN A 238 10.85 62.04 -41.44
N ILE A 239 11.21 62.39 -40.20
CA ILE A 239 12.46 63.07 -39.86
C ILE A 239 13.23 62.25 -38.82
N VAL A 240 14.56 62.31 -38.85
CA VAL A 240 15.42 61.71 -37.83
C VAL A 240 16.28 62.77 -37.15
N TYR A 241 16.36 62.67 -35.83
CA TYR A 241 17.28 63.40 -34.97
C TYR A 241 18.18 62.42 -34.22
N GLU A 242 19.45 62.79 -34.07
CA GLU A 242 20.42 62.02 -33.29
C GLU A 242 21.28 62.95 -32.44
N ASP A 243 21.13 62.88 -31.12
CA ASP A 243 21.83 63.75 -30.15
C ASP A 243 21.67 65.24 -30.50
N ALA A 244 20.41 65.69 -30.58
CA ALA A 244 19.97 67.01 -31.04
C ALA A 244 20.32 67.40 -32.50
N ASN A 245 21.00 66.54 -33.27
CA ASN A 245 21.37 66.85 -34.65
C ASN A 245 20.34 66.34 -35.65
N PHE A 246 19.75 67.26 -36.41
CA PHE A 246 18.88 66.93 -37.55
C PHE A 246 19.65 66.16 -38.63
N ARG A 247 19.17 64.96 -38.98
CA ARG A 247 19.79 64.10 -40.02
C ARG A 247 19.16 64.23 -41.40
N GLY A 248 18.04 64.93 -41.53
CA GLY A 248 17.38 65.20 -42.81
C GLY A 248 15.92 64.76 -42.85
N ASN A 249 15.22 65.21 -43.89
CA ASN A 249 13.89 64.71 -44.25
C ASN A 249 14.07 63.41 -45.05
N LEU A 250 13.43 62.33 -44.63
CA LEU A 250 13.52 61.03 -45.27
C LEU A 250 12.60 60.97 -46.50
N ALA A 251 13.11 61.41 -47.64
CA ALA A 251 12.33 61.56 -48.87
C ALA A 251 11.67 60.23 -49.30
N GLY A 252 10.34 60.24 -49.42
CA GLY A 252 9.53 59.07 -49.79
C GLY A 252 8.95 58.29 -48.61
N HIS A 253 9.26 58.71 -47.38
CA HIS A 253 8.72 58.12 -46.15
C HIS A 253 7.85 59.17 -45.45
N THR A 254 6.61 58.81 -45.12
CA THR A 254 5.65 59.72 -44.50
C THR A 254 5.09 59.18 -43.19
N TRP A 255 4.64 60.08 -42.33
CA TRP A 255 3.64 59.80 -41.29
C TRP A 255 2.32 60.38 -41.75
N ASP A 256 1.30 59.54 -41.80
CA ASP A 256 -0.06 59.90 -42.21
C ASP A 256 -0.99 59.84 -41.01
N VAL A 257 -1.84 60.86 -40.84
CA VAL A 257 -2.77 60.96 -39.71
C VAL A 257 -3.77 59.79 -39.77
N ASN A 258 -4.00 59.15 -38.62
CA ASN A 258 -4.85 57.96 -38.41
C ASN A 258 -4.40 56.67 -39.11
N GLU A 259 -3.26 56.66 -39.80
CA GLU A 259 -2.65 55.42 -40.25
C GLU A 259 -1.85 54.77 -39.12
N SER A 260 -1.89 53.44 -39.05
CA SER A 260 -1.12 52.65 -38.09
C SER A 260 0.25 52.32 -38.65
N TYR A 261 1.26 52.40 -37.80
CA TYR A 261 2.62 52.02 -38.14
C TYR A 261 3.20 51.10 -37.08
N ASP A 262 3.72 49.94 -37.44
CA ASP A 262 4.71 49.27 -36.60
C ASP A 262 6.04 49.99 -36.83
N VAL A 263 6.66 50.49 -35.77
CA VAL A 263 7.93 51.19 -35.83
C VAL A 263 8.98 50.37 -35.11
N ARG A 264 10.19 50.31 -35.67
CA ARG A 264 11.34 49.76 -34.96
C ARG A 264 12.61 50.55 -35.18
N ILE A 265 13.37 50.73 -34.10
CA ILE A 265 14.68 51.37 -34.12
C ILE A 265 15.70 50.36 -33.61
N GLN A 266 16.47 49.80 -34.54
CA GLN A 266 17.39 48.70 -34.29
C GLN A 266 18.79 49.23 -34.01
N MET A 267 19.17 49.29 -32.73
CA MET A 267 20.51 49.64 -32.30
C MET A 267 21.52 48.58 -32.77
N LYS A 268 22.64 49.01 -33.36
CA LYS A 268 23.72 48.13 -33.80
C LYS A 268 24.78 47.99 -32.71
N SER A 269 25.22 46.76 -32.48
CA SER A 269 26.35 46.46 -31.58
C SER A 269 27.65 47.18 -31.99
N ALA A 270 27.89 47.37 -33.29
CA ALA A 270 29.08 48.05 -33.81
C ALA A 270 29.01 49.59 -33.80
N GLY A 271 27.88 50.17 -33.40
CA GLY A 271 27.59 51.61 -33.51
C GLY A 271 26.62 51.93 -34.65
N GLY A 272 25.75 52.92 -34.44
CA GLY A 272 24.64 53.23 -35.34
C GLY A 272 23.30 52.55 -35.00
N ALA A 273 22.28 52.87 -35.79
CA ALA A 273 20.94 52.28 -35.70
C ALA A 273 20.27 52.18 -37.10
N PHE A 274 19.38 51.21 -37.28
CA PHE A 274 18.42 51.21 -38.41
C PHE A 274 17.08 51.75 -37.95
N TYR A 275 16.44 52.52 -38.81
CA TYR A 275 15.12 53.09 -38.60
C TYR A 275 14.19 52.47 -39.62
N ASP A 276 13.32 51.58 -39.16
CA ASP A 276 12.38 50.88 -40.01
C ASP A 276 10.95 51.14 -39.55
N TYR A 277 10.03 51.07 -40.50
CA TYR A 277 8.60 51.05 -40.21
C TYR A 277 7.88 50.07 -41.13
N SER A 278 6.68 49.68 -40.72
CA SER A 278 5.75 48.81 -41.44
C SER A 278 4.37 49.45 -41.44
N THR A 279 3.60 49.20 -42.51
CA THR A 279 2.18 49.58 -42.63
C THR A 279 1.30 48.34 -42.78
N ASN A 280 1.82 47.16 -42.42
CA ASN A 280 1.15 45.87 -42.57
C ASN A 280 1.46 44.90 -41.42
N ASN A 281 1.38 45.39 -40.19
CA ASN A 281 1.54 44.64 -38.95
C ASN A 281 2.85 43.82 -38.88
N GLY A 282 3.94 44.47 -39.28
CA GLY A 282 5.29 43.92 -39.30
C GLY A 282 5.52 42.81 -40.34
N SER A 283 4.59 42.59 -41.29
CA SER A 283 4.74 41.56 -42.33
C SER A 283 5.85 41.91 -43.33
N SER A 284 6.08 43.20 -43.58
CA SER A 284 7.21 43.68 -44.37
C SER A 284 7.72 45.01 -43.82
N TRP A 285 9.04 45.13 -43.67
CA TRP A 285 9.68 46.32 -43.12
C TRP A 285 10.32 47.17 -44.20
N THR A 286 10.12 48.48 -44.11
CA THR A 286 10.79 49.48 -44.95
C THR A 286 11.87 50.16 -44.13
N ASN A 287 13.14 50.06 -44.54
CA ASN A 287 14.23 50.83 -43.94
C ASN A 287 14.17 52.27 -44.47
N ALA A 288 13.87 53.22 -43.57
CA ALA A 288 13.77 54.63 -43.89
C ALA A 288 15.12 55.36 -43.74
N TYR A 289 15.94 54.91 -42.79
CA TYR A 289 17.28 55.48 -42.56
C TYR A 289 18.25 54.45 -41.96
N ASP A 290 19.51 54.57 -42.37
CA ASP A 290 20.64 53.77 -41.87
C ASP A 290 21.68 54.71 -41.28
N SER A 291 21.83 54.67 -39.95
CA SER A 291 22.79 55.50 -39.23
C SER A 291 24.08 54.76 -38.89
N SER A 292 25.19 55.51 -38.95
CA SER A 292 26.51 55.11 -38.44
C SER A 292 26.93 55.86 -37.16
N TYR A 293 26.14 56.84 -36.72
CA TYR A 293 26.31 57.57 -35.47
C TYR A 293 25.33 56.99 -34.45
N SER A 294 25.46 57.00 -33.13
CA SER A 294 26.55 57.20 -32.15
C SER A 294 27.17 55.84 -31.75
N THR A 295 28.00 55.81 -30.70
CA THR A 295 28.60 54.60 -30.08
C THR A 295 28.35 54.51 -28.57
N GLU A 296 27.36 55.22 -28.04
CA GLU A 296 27.05 55.23 -26.60
C GLU A 296 26.70 53.83 -26.06
N SER A 297 27.21 53.50 -24.88
CA SER A 297 27.23 52.12 -24.38
C SER A 297 25.94 51.68 -23.70
N THR A 298 25.17 52.61 -23.14
CA THR A 298 23.99 52.32 -22.33
C THR A 298 22.91 53.31 -22.72
N LEU A 299 21.71 52.81 -23.06
CA LEU A 299 20.59 53.61 -23.55
C LEU A 299 19.29 53.16 -22.90
N HIS A 300 18.34 54.07 -22.78
CA HIS A 300 16.94 53.82 -22.44
C HIS A 300 16.09 53.91 -23.70
N VAL A 301 14.85 53.46 -23.64
CA VAL A 301 13.87 53.66 -24.72
C VAL A 301 12.81 54.64 -24.26
N GLY A 302 12.22 55.44 -25.15
CA GLY A 302 11.16 56.34 -24.75
C GLY A 302 10.71 57.34 -25.81
N TRP A 303 9.91 58.29 -25.34
CA TRP A 303 9.20 59.27 -26.15
C TRP A 303 9.20 60.63 -25.44
N PRO A 304 10.00 61.61 -25.85
CA PRO A 304 9.85 62.97 -25.36
C PRO A 304 8.73 63.66 -26.13
N PHE A 305 7.97 64.49 -25.44
CA PHE A 305 6.73 65.08 -25.95
C PHE A 305 6.80 66.61 -26.00
N TYR A 306 6.16 67.20 -27.01
CA TYR A 306 6.08 68.65 -27.19
C TYR A 306 4.64 69.13 -27.42
N SER A 307 3.90 68.53 -28.35
CA SER A 307 2.48 68.82 -28.60
C SER A 307 1.84 67.80 -29.54
N GLY A 308 0.52 67.86 -29.70
CA GLY A 308 -0.28 66.97 -30.57
C GLY A 308 -0.92 65.81 -29.83
N THR A 309 -1.57 64.93 -30.59
CA THR A 309 -2.15 63.67 -30.09
C THR A 309 -1.45 62.49 -30.77
N HIS A 310 -0.77 61.69 -29.96
CA HIS A 310 -0.02 60.51 -30.37
C HIS A 310 -0.40 59.32 -29.51
N GLU A 311 -0.52 58.16 -30.12
CA GLU A 311 -0.91 56.90 -29.48
C GLU A 311 0.15 55.84 -29.75
N PHE A 312 0.49 55.07 -28.73
CA PHE A 312 1.46 53.99 -28.76
C PHE A 312 0.88 52.72 -28.14
N ASP A 313 1.26 51.58 -28.69
CA ASP A 313 0.88 50.25 -28.17
C ASP A 313 2.02 49.23 -28.41
N ASN A 314 1.98 48.07 -27.74
CA ASN A 314 2.86 46.92 -27.93
C ASN A 314 4.37 47.27 -27.86
N ALA A 315 4.75 48.12 -26.91
CA ALA A 315 6.12 48.56 -26.74
C ALA A 315 7.01 47.43 -26.21
N ARG A 316 8.08 47.11 -26.94
CA ARG A 316 8.97 46.00 -26.58
C ARG A 316 10.42 46.22 -26.98
N VAL A 317 11.33 45.63 -26.19
CA VAL A 317 12.75 45.52 -26.54
C VAL A 317 13.12 44.05 -26.74
N ARG A 318 13.71 43.74 -27.89
CA ARG A 318 14.17 42.38 -28.21
C ARG A 318 15.47 42.37 -28.99
N GLN A 319 16.08 41.20 -29.12
CA GLN A 319 17.25 41.02 -29.99
C GLN A 319 16.83 41.06 -31.47
N TRP A 320 17.64 41.65 -32.36
CA TRP A 320 17.42 41.60 -33.81
C TRP A 320 18.53 40.88 -34.57
N MET A 321 18.17 40.33 -35.73
CA MET A 321 19.08 39.70 -36.68
C MET A 321 18.94 40.30 -38.07
N THR A 322 19.98 40.14 -38.89
CA THR A 322 19.95 40.64 -40.28
C THR A 322 18.91 39.88 -41.09
N ASN A 323 18.79 38.57 -40.87
CA ASN A 323 17.74 37.74 -41.40
C ASN A 323 16.95 37.11 -40.24
N GLU A 324 15.64 37.36 -40.18
CA GLU A 324 14.75 36.70 -39.23
C GLU A 324 14.66 35.19 -39.51
N PRO A 325 14.51 34.33 -38.49
CA PRO A 325 14.35 32.89 -38.68
C PRO A 325 13.11 32.55 -39.50
N THR A 326 13.18 31.47 -40.27
CA THR A 326 12.01 30.96 -41.02
C THR A 326 11.39 29.76 -40.30
N ILE A 327 10.05 29.71 -40.28
CA ILE A 327 9.28 28.71 -39.54
C ILE A 327 8.64 27.71 -40.48
N SER A 328 8.68 26.44 -40.10
CA SER A 328 7.94 25.36 -40.77
C SER A 328 7.36 24.38 -39.75
N PHE A 329 6.13 23.92 -39.99
CA PHE A 329 5.45 22.96 -39.12
C PHE A 329 5.70 21.53 -39.61
N GLY A 330 6.00 20.62 -38.68
CA GLY A 330 6.12 19.19 -38.91
C GLY A 330 4.78 18.46 -38.75
N SER A 331 4.85 17.14 -38.58
CA SER A 331 3.67 16.30 -38.33
C SER A 331 3.08 16.56 -36.95
N GLU A 332 1.75 16.46 -36.87
CA GLU A 332 1.04 16.35 -35.60
C GLU A 332 1.25 14.95 -35.00
N GLU A 333 1.43 14.91 -33.68
CA GLU A 333 1.53 13.71 -32.87
C GLU A 333 0.42 13.71 -31.82
N GLN A 334 0.01 12.52 -31.36
CA GLN A 334 -1.02 12.33 -30.34
C GLN A 334 -0.43 11.65 -29.11
N ALA A 335 -0.87 12.07 -27.92
CA ALA A 335 -0.52 11.45 -26.66
C ALA A 335 -1.14 10.06 -26.61
N ASP A 336 -0.36 9.08 -26.17
CA ASP A 336 -0.86 7.76 -25.83
C ASP A 336 -1.43 7.80 -24.41
N ILE A 337 -2.75 7.60 -24.32
CA ILE A 337 -3.53 7.65 -23.08
C ILE A 337 -4.18 6.31 -22.75
N THR A 338 -3.92 5.28 -23.55
CA THR A 338 -4.60 3.99 -23.47
C THR A 338 -3.68 2.97 -22.82
N PRO A 339 -4.04 2.40 -21.66
CA PRO A 339 -3.16 1.43 -21.02
C PRO A 339 -3.28 0.04 -21.67
N PRO A 340 -2.24 -0.82 -21.51
CA PRO A 340 -2.24 -2.16 -22.08
C PRO A 340 -3.42 -3.03 -21.62
N ILE A 341 -3.97 -3.84 -22.52
CA ILE A 341 -5.01 -4.82 -22.22
C ILE A 341 -4.38 -6.17 -21.88
N ILE A 342 -4.69 -6.72 -20.71
CA ILE A 342 -4.04 -7.94 -20.18
C ILE A 342 -5.02 -9.10 -20.17
N THR A 343 -4.62 -10.22 -20.79
CA THR A 343 -5.36 -11.50 -20.75
C THR A 343 -4.50 -12.57 -20.08
N LEU A 344 -5.02 -13.16 -19.01
CA LEU A 344 -4.37 -14.26 -18.30
C LEU A 344 -4.65 -15.60 -19.01
N ASN A 345 -3.62 -16.44 -19.18
CA ASN A 345 -3.73 -17.73 -19.85
C ASN A 345 -3.60 -18.88 -18.85
N GLU A 346 -2.41 -19.05 -18.26
CA GLU A 346 -2.09 -20.12 -17.30
C GLU A 346 -1.40 -19.55 -16.05
N PRO A 347 -1.53 -20.18 -14.86
CA PRO A 347 -2.48 -21.23 -14.58
C PRO A 347 -3.94 -20.75 -14.73
N VAL A 348 -4.82 -21.66 -15.13
CA VAL A 348 -6.27 -21.40 -15.09
C VAL A 348 -6.73 -21.06 -13.68
N SER A 349 -7.87 -20.36 -13.56
CA SER A 349 -8.44 -20.09 -12.24
C SER A 349 -8.78 -21.41 -11.54
N GLU A 350 -8.56 -21.46 -10.23
CA GLU A 350 -8.76 -22.65 -9.37
C GLU A 350 -7.85 -23.82 -9.71
N TYR A 351 -6.66 -23.55 -10.26
CA TYR A 351 -5.64 -24.56 -10.51
C TYR A 351 -5.02 -25.10 -9.20
N ASN A 352 -4.96 -26.43 -9.05
CA ASN A 352 -4.34 -27.10 -7.90
C ASN A 352 -3.01 -27.75 -8.31
N THR A 353 -1.97 -27.62 -7.48
CA THR A 353 -0.64 -28.18 -7.77
C THR A 353 0.16 -28.47 -6.51
N SER A 354 1.07 -29.44 -6.58
CA SER A 354 2.08 -29.71 -5.54
C SER A 354 3.44 -29.05 -5.84
N SER A 355 3.57 -28.37 -6.99
CA SER A 355 4.78 -27.66 -7.35
C SER A 355 4.83 -26.28 -6.68
N GLN A 356 5.89 -26.04 -5.90
CA GLN A 356 6.22 -24.69 -5.38
C GLN A 356 6.83 -23.77 -6.46
N THR A 357 6.96 -24.25 -7.70
CA THR A 357 7.42 -23.48 -8.86
C THR A 357 6.37 -23.50 -9.96
N ILE A 358 5.81 -22.33 -10.29
CA ILE A 358 4.69 -22.19 -11.23
C ILE A 358 5.05 -21.21 -12.33
N ASN A 359 4.69 -21.57 -13.56
CA ASN A 359 4.80 -20.70 -14.72
C ASN A 359 3.47 -19.97 -14.94
N PHE A 360 3.53 -18.65 -14.92
CA PHE A 360 2.44 -17.73 -15.17
C PHE A 360 2.53 -17.23 -16.61
N ASN A 361 1.49 -17.51 -17.37
CA ASN A 361 1.39 -17.21 -18.78
C ASN A 361 0.30 -16.17 -19.01
N PHE A 362 0.63 -15.10 -19.74
CA PHE A 362 -0.29 -14.04 -20.09
C PHE A 362 0.04 -13.45 -21.46
N THR A 363 -0.90 -12.66 -21.97
CA THR A 363 -0.79 -11.89 -23.22
C THR A 363 -1.20 -10.46 -22.93
N ALA A 364 -0.32 -9.50 -23.23
CA ALA A 364 -0.61 -8.08 -23.17
C ALA A 364 -0.77 -7.54 -24.59
N ILE A 365 -1.81 -6.73 -24.83
CA ILE A 365 -2.09 -6.09 -26.11
C ILE A 365 -2.00 -4.58 -25.91
N GLU A 366 -1.22 -3.94 -26.77
CA GLU A 366 -1.02 -2.49 -26.83
C GLU A 366 -1.40 -2.01 -28.24
N ASP A 367 -2.09 -0.87 -28.37
CA ASP A 367 -2.42 -0.27 -29.67
C ASP A 367 -1.43 0.81 -30.09
N PHE A 368 -0.56 1.26 -29.18
CA PHE A 368 0.56 2.16 -29.46
C PHE A 368 1.90 1.44 -29.67
N THR A 369 2.88 2.10 -30.30
CA THR A 369 4.20 1.51 -30.55
C THR A 369 5.13 1.69 -29.35
N GLY A 370 5.47 0.61 -28.64
CA GLY A 370 6.40 0.63 -27.51
C GLY A 370 6.66 -0.75 -26.92
N ASP A 371 7.69 -0.86 -26.06
CA ASP A 371 7.90 -2.05 -25.22
C ASP A 371 6.94 -2.00 -24.02
N ILE A 372 6.36 -3.14 -23.65
CA ILE A 372 5.46 -3.26 -22.49
C ILE A 372 6.25 -3.87 -21.33
N ASN A 373 6.27 -3.22 -20.16
CA ASN A 373 6.81 -3.82 -18.94
C ASN A 373 5.67 -4.49 -18.16
N CYS A 374 5.75 -5.80 -17.94
CA CYS A 374 4.73 -6.54 -17.21
C CYS A 374 5.30 -7.27 -15.99
N SER A 375 4.67 -7.04 -14.84
CA SER A 375 5.06 -7.52 -13.52
C SER A 375 4.04 -8.52 -12.97
N LEU A 376 4.55 -9.61 -12.41
CA LEU A 376 3.77 -10.65 -11.72
C LEU A 376 3.63 -10.33 -10.23
N TYR A 377 2.40 -10.42 -9.75
CA TYR A 377 2.06 -10.32 -8.34
C TYR A 377 1.39 -11.61 -7.87
N ILE A 378 1.78 -12.08 -6.69
CA ILE A 378 1.12 -13.17 -5.95
C ILE A 378 0.72 -12.61 -4.58
N ASP A 379 -0.55 -12.72 -4.22
CA ASP A 379 -1.14 -12.15 -3.00
C ASP A 379 -0.79 -10.66 -2.82
N SER A 380 -0.93 -9.90 -3.90
CA SER A 380 -0.57 -8.48 -3.98
C SER A 380 0.93 -8.17 -3.75
N THR A 381 1.78 -9.19 -3.71
CA THR A 381 3.22 -9.08 -3.52
C THR A 381 3.95 -9.29 -4.83
N TYR A 382 4.80 -8.33 -5.20
CA TYR A 382 5.65 -8.38 -6.40
C TYR A 382 6.58 -9.61 -6.38
N GLN A 383 6.64 -10.33 -7.50
CA GLN A 383 7.51 -11.50 -7.67
C GLN A 383 8.64 -11.25 -8.67
N THR A 384 8.28 -10.87 -9.89
CA THR A 384 9.20 -10.72 -11.02
C THR A 384 8.55 -9.90 -12.13
N GLU A 385 9.33 -9.47 -13.13
CA GLU A 385 8.86 -8.67 -14.27
C GLU A 385 9.53 -9.09 -15.58
N ASN A 386 8.92 -8.70 -16.70
CA ASN A 386 9.53 -8.69 -18.02
C ASN A 386 9.37 -7.30 -18.65
N ALA A 387 10.46 -6.54 -18.62
CA ALA A 387 10.56 -5.17 -19.12
C ALA A 387 10.45 -5.04 -20.65
N THR A 388 10.44 -6.16 -21.39
CA THR A 388 10.37 -6.20 -22.86
C THR A 388 9.31 -7.18 -23.33
N THR A 389 8.12 -7.13 -22.72
CA THR A 389 6.99 -7.94 -23.13
C THR A 389 6.55 -7.50 -24.53
N GLN A 390 6.64 -8.40 -25.51
CA GLN A 390 6.27 -8.08 -26.88
C GLN A 390 4.74 -8.02 -27.01
N ASN A 391 4.26 -6.98 -27.69
CA ASN A 391 2.84 -6.76 -27.94
C ASN A 391 2.16 -7.99 -28.60
N ASN A 392 1.04 -8.40 -28.03
CA ASN A 392 0.20 -9.51 -28.48
C ASN A 392 0.95 -10.85 -28.60
N THR A 393 1.91 -11.08 -27.70
CA THR A 393 2.66 -12.34 -27.62
C THR A 393 2.49 -13.04 -26.28
N LEU A 394 2.53 -14.37 -26.35
CA LEU A 394 2.44 -15.23 -25.18
C LEU A 394 3.72 -15.12 -24.34
N THR A 395 3.60 -14.56 -23.14
CA THR A 395 4.72 -14.29 -22.24
C THR A 395 4.63 -15.17 -21.01
N ASN A 396 5.77 -15.71 -20.56
CA ASN A 396 5.85 -16.57 -19.39
C ASN A 396 6.75 -15.93 -18.33
N LEU A 397 6.23 -15.82 -17.11
CA LEU A 397 6.97 -15.47 -15.90
C LEU A 397 6.94 -16.67 -14.95
N GLN A 398 8.00 -16.87 -14.18
CA GLN A 398 8.10 -17.98 -13.25
C GLN A 398 8.30 -17.45 -11.84
N ALA A 399 7.54 -17.98 -10.88
CA ALA A 399 7.78 -17.78 -9.46
C ALA A 399 8.06 -19.12 -8.78
N SER A 400 8.92 -19.09 -7.76
CA SER A 400 9.37 -20.26 -7.00
C SER A 400 9.22 -20.03 -5.50
N SER A 401 9.24 -21.10 -4.70
CA SER A 401 9.11 -21.07 -3.23
C SER A 401 7.75 -20.54 -2.76
N ILE A 402 6.69 -20.84 -3.53
CA ILE A 402 5.31 -20.50 -3.15
C ILE A 402 4.89 -21.42 -2.00
N SER A 403 4.36 -20.82 -0.92
CA SER A 403 3.96 -21.54 0.29
C SER A 403 2.74 -22.45 0.07
N HIS A 404 2.46 -23.32 1.04
CA HIS A 404 1.19 -24.03 1.09
C HIS A 404 0.02 -23.04 1.24
N GLY A 405 -1.08 -23.28 0.54
CA GLY A 405 -2.32 -22.55 0.75
C GLY A 405 -2.93 -22.00 -0.53
N SER A 406 -3.97 -21.18 -0.34
CA SER A 406 -4.68 -20.51 -1.42
C SER A 406 -3.98 -19.22 -1.75
N HIS A 407 -3.66 -19.04 -3.03
CA HIS A 407 -2.95 -17.89 -3.55
C HIS A 407 -3.75 -17.24 -4.67
N ASN A 408 -3.62 -15.93 -4.80
CA ASN A 408 -4.15 -15.19 -5.94
C ASN A 408 -3.00 -14.58 -6.74
N TRP A 409 -3.11 -14.57 -8.06
CA TRP A 409 -2.12 -13.93 -8.92
C TRP A 409 -2.75 -12.94 -9.89
N SER A 410 -1.97 -11.94 -10.26
CA SER A 410 -2.32 -10.95 -11.27
C SER A 410 -1.05 -10.48 -11.99
N ILE A 411 -1.26 -9.92 -13.17
CA ILE A 411 -0.23 -9.24 -13.95
C ILE A 411 -0.60 -7.77 -14.01
N SER A 412 0.38 -6.90 -13.73
CA SER A 412 0.29 -5.47 -14.00
C SER A 412 1.22 -5.13 -15.15
N CYS A 413 0.74 -4.41 -16.15
CA CYS A 413 1.54 -3.98 -17.29
C CYS A 413 1.55 -2.46 -17.39
N THR A 414 2.71 -1.93 -17.76
CA THR A 414 2.99 -0.51 -18.01
C THR A 414 3.54 -0.37 -19.43
N ASP A 415 2.98 0.52 -20.23
CA ASP A 415 3.52 0.84 -21.56
C ASP A 415 4.71 1.82 -21.49
N GLY A 416 5.24 2.21 -22.65
CA GLY A 416 6.31 3.20 -22.76
C GLY A 416 5.89 4.64 -22.42
N SER A 417 4.58 4.89 -22.32
CA SER A 417 3.95 6.18 -22.02
C SER A 417 3.56 6.31 -20.54
N SER A 418 3.90 5.30 -19.72
CA SER A 418 3.55 5.17 -18.30
C SER A 418 2.07 4.93 -18.00
N ASN A 419 1.25 4.57 -18.99
CA ASN A 419 -0.11 4.11 -18.71
C ASN A 419 -0.05 2.70 -18.13
N THR A 420 -0.83 2.46 -17.06
CA THR A 420 -0.80 1.20 -16.32
C THR A 420 -2.17 0.56 -16.27
N ASN A 421 -2.19 -0.77 -16.35
CA ASN A 421 -3.39 -1.57 -16.11
C ASN A 421 -3.02 -2.88 -15.40
N SER A 422 -3.96 -3.43 -14.64
CA SER A 422 -3.79 -4.70 -13.94
C SER A 422 -4.91 -5.67 -14.32
N SER A 423 -4.55 -6.94 -14.53
CA SER A 423 -5.52 -8.00 -14.80
C SER A 423 -6.41 -8.29 -13.59
N SER A 424 -7.56 -8.91 -13.82
CA SER A 424 -8.34 -9.54 -12.75
C SER A 424 -7.53 -10.60 -12.01
N ASN A 425 -7.71 -10.73 -10.69
CA ASN A 425 -7.06 -11.78 -9.91
C ASN A 425 -7.59 -13.17 -10.32
N ARG A 426 -6.68 -14.15 -10.45
CA ARG A 426 -7.00 -15.57 -10.56
C ARG A 426 -6.48 -16.33 -9.34
N SER A 427 -7.28 -17.28 -8.85
CA SER A 427 -6.90 -18.12 -7.71
C SER A 427 -6.19 -19.38 -8.16
N PHE A 428 -5.29 -19.89 -7.32
CA PHE A 428 -4.72 -21.23 -7.41
C PHE A 428 -4.42 -21.74 -5.99
N TYR A 429 -4.26 -23.05 -5.84
CA TYR A 429 -3.96 -23.67 -4.55
C TYR A 429 -2.68 -24.51 -4.67
N VAL A 430 -1.76 -24.29 -3.75
CA VAL A 430 -0.52 -25.06 -3.63
C VAL A 430 -0.65 -26.00 -2.45
N ASP A 431 -0.61 -27.29 -2.74
CA ASP A 431 -0.66 -28.33 -1.72
C ASP A 431 0.65 -29.11 -1.65
N ILE A 432 1.34 -28.97 -0.51
CA ILE A 432 2.61 -29.64 -0.22
C ILE A 432 2.50 -30.49 1.05
N GLN A 433 1.31 -30.59 1.64
CA GLN A 433 1.07 -31.36 2.84
C GLN A 433 0.44 -32.68 2.44
N GLY A 434 0.78 -33.75 3.16
CA GLY A 434 0.10 -35.03 2.97
C GLY A 434 -1.11 -35.14 3.92
N PRO A 435 -1.96 -36.15 3.72
CA PRO A 435 -3.16 -36.34 4.53
C PRO A 435 -2.90 -36.42 6.04
N SER A 436 -3.89 -36.03 6.82
CA SER A 436 -3.91 -36.11 8.28
C SER A 436 -4.71 -37.32 8.77
N PHE A 437 -4.33 -37.85 9.94
CA PHE A 437 -4.94 -39.03 10.54
C PHE A 437 -5.58 -38.70 11.88
N SER A 438 -6.80 -39.16 12.11
CA SER A 438 -7.48 -39.12 13.40
C SER A 438 -8.27 -40.41 13.66
N ASN A 439 -8.69 -40.63 14.90
CA ASN A 439 -9.48 -41.79 15.33
C ASN A 439 -8.90 -43.14 14.90
N ILE A 440 -7.58 -43.30 14.97
CA ILE A 440 -6.94 -44.59 14.68
C ILE A 440 -7.28 -45.55 15.82
N VAL A 441 -8.19 -46.48 15.54
CA VAL A 441 -8.66 -47.48 16.50
C VAL A 441 -8.79 -48.83 15.83
N TYR A 442 -8.77 -49.90 16.61
CA TYR A 442 -9.12 -51.23 16.15
C TYR A 442 -10.23 -51.82 17.03
N SER A 443 -10.94 -52.83 16.54
CA SER A 443 -11.98 -53.53 17.28
C SER A 443 -11.95 -55.03 16.92
N PRO A 444 -12.08 -55.94 17.90
CA PRO A 444 -12.11 -55.69 19.36
C PRO A 444 -10.79 -55.10 19.90
N ASN A 445 -10.84 -54.33 21.00
CA ASN A 445 -9.66 -53.64 21.59
C ASN A 445 -9.44 -53.89 23.09
N SER A 446 -10.31 -54.66 23.74
CA SER A 446 -10.06 -55.16 25.10
C SER A 446 -8.97 -56.21 25.06
N SER A 447 -8.13 -56.25 26.09
CA SER A 447 -7.18 -57.35 26.33
C SER A 447 -7.86 -58.70 26.14
N ASP A 448 -9.03 -58.85 26.76
CA ASP A 448 -9.89 -60.05 26.84
C ASP A 448 -10.47 -60.51 25.51
N SER A 449 -10.10 -59.89 24.40
CA SER A 449 -10.66 -60.23 23.08
C SER A 449 -9.63 -60.11 21.96
N VAL A 450 -8.39 -59.74 22.27
CA VAL A 450 -7.32 -59.54 21.28
C VAL A 450 -6.46 -60.80 21.22
N ASP A 451 -7.11 -61.93 20.96
CA ASP A 451 -6.47 -63.24 21.08
C ASP A 451 -5.86 -63.74 19.77
N PRO A 452 -4.91 -64.69 19.83
CA PRO A 452 -4.41 -65.36 18.64
C PRO A 452 -5.54 -65.99 17.79
N ASN A 453 -5.48 -65.78 16.47
CA ASN A 453 -6.52 -66.13 15.47
C ASN A 453 -7.80 -65.28 15.48
N THR A 454 -7.81 -64.13 16.16
CA THR A 454 -8.93 -63.19 16.10
C THR A 454 -8.82 -62.25 14.88
N ASN A 455 -9.97 -61.86 14.32
CA ASN A 455 -10.04 -60.84 13.28
C ASN A 455 -10.12 -59.45 13.92
N LEU A 456 -9.11 -58.61 13.68
CA LEU A 456 -9.13 -57.22 14.11
C LEU A 456 -9.49 -56.30 12.95
N THR A 457 -10.51 -55.46 13.15
CA THR A 457 -10.89 -54.43 12.19
C THR A 457 -10.30 -53.10 12.63
N PHE A 458 -9.44 -52.54 11.80
CA PHE A 458 -8.83 -51.23 11.99
C PHE A 458 -9.69 -50.18 11.30
N ASN A 459 -9.98 -49.10 12.02
CA ASN A 459 -10.68 -47.92 11.52
C ASN A 459 -9.78 -46.70 11.71
N SER A 460 -9.79 -45.78 10.74
CA SER A 460 -9.17 -44.46 10.88
C SER A 460 -9.87 -43.44 10.02
N THR A 461 -10.03 -42.25 10.56
CA THR A 461 -10.45 -41.08 9.80
C THR A 461 -9.23 -40.47 9.13
N VAL A 462 -9.22 -40.43 7.80
CA VAL A 462 -8.15 -39.81 7.00
C VAL A 462 -8.75 -38.61 6.27
N ALA A 463 -8.18 -37.44 6.52
CA ALA A 463 -8.68 -36.19 5.97
C ALA A 463 -7.54 -35.37 5.37
N ASP A 464 -7.86 -34.63 4.34
CA ASP A 464 -6.98 -33.69 3.65
C ASP A 464 -7.76 -32.39 3.44
N ASP A 465 -7.10 -31.24 3.54
CA ASP A 465 -7.77 -29.95 3.64
C ASP A 465 -8.61 -29.63 2.41
N ARG A 466 -8.06 -29.88 1.22
CA ARG A 466 -8.70 -29.53 -0.07
C ARG A 466 -8.57 -30.62 -1.12
N MET A 467 -7.62 -31.54 -1.00
CA MET A 467 -7.42 -32.59 -1.99
C MET A 467 -8.19 -33.85 -1.60
N SER A 468 -8.62 -34.63 -2.59
CA SER A 468 -9.21 -35.94 -2.32
C SER A 468 -8.13 -36.94 -1.98
N ILE A 469 -8.39 -37.80 -1.00
CA ILE A 469 -7.53 -38.94 -0.67
C ILE A 469 -7.51 -39.94 -1.83
N ASP A 470 -6.31 -40.39 -2.23
CA ASP A 470 -6.10 -41.35 -3.32
C ASP A 470 -5.97 -42.79 -2.78
N THR A 471 -5.00 -43.04 -1.89
CA THR A 471 -4.79 -44.38 -1.30
C THR A 471 -4.57 -44.29 0.21
N VAL A 472 -5.13 -45.26 0.95
CA VAL A 472 -4.88 -45.47 2.39
C VAL A 472 -4.46 -46.92 2.63
N ILE A 473 -3.37 -47.12 3.38
CA ILE A 473 -2.74 -48.41 3.64
C ILE A 473 -2.49 -48.56 5.14
N LEU A 474 -3.03 -49.63 5.73
CA LEU A 474 -2.60 -50.12 7.04
C LEU A 474 -1.28 -50.87 6.86
N GLN A 475 -0.22 -50.38 7.50
CA GLN A 475 1.05 -51.09 7.60
C GLN A 475 1.12 -51.73 8.98
N TYR A 476 1.33 -53.04 9.06
CA TYR A 476 1.40 -53.75 10.34
C TYR A 476 2.53 -54.78 10.36
N TYR A 477 3.21 -54.89 11.50
CA TYR A 477 4.26 -55.84 11.79
C TYR A 477 3.69 -57.03 12.55
N ASN A 478 3.79 -58.23 11.97
CA ASN A 478 3.19 -59.46 12.49
C ASN A 478 4.19 -60.42 13.17
N GLY A 479 5.31 -59.90 13.66
CA GLY A 479 6.40 -60.71 14.24
C GLY A 479 7.43 -61.25 13.24
N SER A 480 7.07 -61.37 11.95
CA SER A 480 7.96 -61.89 10.88
C SER A 480 8.43 -60.82 9.88
N GLY A 481 7.67 -59.73 9.73
CA GLY A 481 7.95 -58.63 8.83
C GLY A 481 6.78 -57.63 8.78
N TRP A 482 6.99 -56.50 8.09
CA TRP A 482 5.93 -55.54 7.78
C TRP A 482 5.08 -56.03 6.61
N ALA A 483 3.76 -55.97 6.78
CA ALA A 483 2.76 -56.27 5.78
C ALA A 483 1.84 -55.05 5.58
N ASN A 484 1.25 -54.95 4.39
CA ASN A 484 0.39 -53.84 4.00
C ASN A 484 -1.00 -54.37 3.66
N SER A 485 -2.04 -53.73 4.18
CA SER A 485 -3.43 -53.96 3.79
C SER A 485 -4.06 -52.65 3.33
N THR A 486 -4.67 -52.65 2.15
CA THR A 486 -5.42 -51.48 1.66
C THR A 486 -6.65 -51.26 2.54
N MET A 487 -6.86 -50.03 2.95
CA MET A 487 -8.06 -49.62 3.67
C MET A 487 -9.06 -49.01 2.70
N LEU A 488 -10.34 -49.31 2.88
CA LEU A 488 -11.43 -48.82 2.03
C LEU A 488 -12.34 -47.91 2.85
N SER A 489 -12.88 -46.87 2.24
CA SER A 489 -13.96 -46.07 2.84
C SER A 489 -15.30 -46.55 2.27
N PRO A 490 -16.11 -47.31 3.02
CA PRO A 490 -17.35 -47.89 2.51
C PRO A 490 -18.37 -46.83 2.11
N ASP A 491 -18.40 -45.71 2.85
CA ASP A 491 -19.42 -44.67 2.75
C ASP A 491 -18.88 -43.35 2.17
N SER A 492 -17.60 -43.30 1.76
CA SER A 492 -16.92 -42.08 1.29
C SER A 492 -16.97 -40.92 2.30
N ASP A 493 -17.05 -41.26 3.58
CA ASP A 493 -17.21 -40.36 4.74
C ASP A 493 -15.86 -39.91 5.32
N GLY A 494 -14.74 -40.31 4.70
CA GLY A 494 -13.39 -40.08 5.21
C GLY A 494 -12.95 -41.11 6.25
N ASN A 495 -13.80 -42.07 6.62
CA ASN A 495 -13.44 -43.19 7.47
C ASN A 495 -13.01 -44.38 6.63
N TYR A 496 -11.81 -44.86 6.87
CA TYR A 496 -11.20 -45.98 6.19
C TYR A 496 -11.11 -47.17 7.12
N ASN A 497 -11.40 -48.36 6.62
CA ASN A 497 -11.30 -49.58 7.39
C ASN A 497 -10.68 -50.75 6.63
N THR A 498 -10.12 -51.68 7.39
CA THR A 498 -9.61 -52.96 6.89
C THR A 498 -9.56 -53.97 8.02
N THR A 499 -9.68 -55.26 7.70
CA THR A 499 -9.63 -56.33 8.69
C THR A 499 -8.40 -57.19 8.43
N ILE A 500 -7.64 -57.49 9.50
CA ILE A 500 -6.52 -58.42 9.48
C ILE A 500 -6.79 -59.59 10.43
N LEU A 501 -6.29 -60.78 10.07
CA LEU A 501 -6.32 -61.95 10.93
C LEU A 501 -5.00 -62.06 11.70
N LEU A 502 -5.09 -62.15 13.04
CA LEU A 502 -3.93 -62.34 13.89
C LEU A 502 -3.35 -63.75 13.75
N VAL A 503 -2.03 -63.87 13.85
CA VAL A 503 -1.32 -65.16 13.82
C VAL A 503 -1.70 -66.05 15.01
N SER A 504 -1.51 -67.35 14.87
CA SER A 504 -1.95 -68.37 15.83
C SER A 504 -1.08 -68.49 17.09
N SER A 505 -0.15 -67.56 17.33
CA SER A 505 0.80 -67.57 18.45
C SER A 505 0.85 -66.20 19.11
N GLU A 506 1.09 -66.17 20.41
CA GLU A 506 1.24 -64.92 21.16
C GLU A 506 2.35 -64.04 20.59
N GLN A 507 2.03 -62.78 20.28
CA GLN A 507 2.93 -61.84 19.62
C GLN A 507 2.56 -60.38 19.90
N ASN A 508 3.57 -59.52 19.85
CA ASN A 508 3.38 -58.07 19.83
C ASN A 508 3.30 -57.56 18.39
N TYR A 509 2.24 -56.80 18.10
CA TYR A 509 2.03 -56.13 16.83
C TYR A 509 2.44 -54.67 16.94
N ALA A 510 3.02 -54.15 15.86
CA ALA A 510 3.17 -52.71 15.65
C ALA A 510 2.43 -52.33 14.37
N TYR A 511 1.73 -51.20 14.34
CA TYR A 511 1.00 -50.78 13.15
C TYR A 511 1.01 -49.25 12.99
N ASN A 512 0.85 -48.80 11.76
CA ASN A 512 0.63 -47.41 11.38
C ASN A 512 -0.22 -47.35 10.11
N ILE A 513 -0.65 -46.15 9.73
CA ILE A 513 -1.41 -45.91 8.53
C ILE A 513 -0.61 -44.96 7.65
N TRP A 514 -0.46 -45.32 6.39
CA TRP A 514 0.12 -44.48 5.34
C TRP A 514 -0.98 -44.07 4.37
N ALA A 515 -1.00 -42.80 3.96
CA ALA A 515 -1.96 -42.32 2.97
C ALA A 515 -1.33 -41.28 2.04
N ASN A 516 -1.86 -41.20 0.82
CA ASN A 516 -1.54 -40.13 -0.14
C ASN A 516 -2.81 -39.50 -0.72
N ASP A 517 -2.68 -38.24 -1.11
CA ASP A 517 -3.71 -37.48 -1.79
C ASP A 517 -3.66 -37.66 -3.33
N SER A 518 -4.60 -37.02 -4.02
CA SER A 518 -4.70 -36.97 -5.48
C SER A 518 -3.55 -36.24 -6.20
N LEU A 519 -2.71 -35.47 -5.50
CA LEU A 519 -1.53 -34.80 -6.04
C LEU A 519 -0.23 -35.57 -5.74
N GLY A 520 -0.34 -36.70 -5.03
CA GLY A 520 0.78 -37.57 -4.65
C GLY A 520 1.50 -37.14 -3.37
N ASN A 521 1.00 -36.16 -2.62
CA ASN A 521 1.53 -35.85 -1.29
C ASN A 521 1.14 -36.97 -0.33
N ALA A 522 2.10 -37.48 0.43
CA ALA A 522 1.89 -38.64 1.28
C ALA A 522 2.34 -38.38 2.72
N ASN A 523 1.67 -39.01 3.67
CA ASN A 523 1.99 -38.94 5.09
C ASN A 523 1.83 -40.31 5.76
N GLN A 524 2.39 -40.45 6.96
CA GLN A 524 2.35 -41.68 7.75
C GLN A 524 2.05 -41.36 9.22
N SER A 525 1.14 -42.11 9.83
CA SER A 525 0.82 -41.99 11.25
C SER A 525 1.97 -42.50 12.13
N THR A 526 1.93 -42.15 13.41
CA THR A 526 2.83 -42.73 14.41
C THR A 526 2.59 -44.24 14.55
N ASN A 527 3.66 -44.97 14.88
CA ASN A 527 3.58 -46.39 15.17
C ASN A 527 2.88 -46.62 16.52
N GLN A 528 1.83 -47.44 16.51
CA GLN A 528 1.13 -47.92 17.69
C GLN A 528 1.40 -49.41 17.90
N THR A 529 1.21 -49.91 19.12
CA THR A 529 1.47 -51.32 19.47
C THR A 529 0.36 -51.93 20.29
N PHE A 530 0.09 -53.21 20.07
CA PHE A 530 -0.78 -54.03 20.93
C PHE A 530 -0.21 -55.44 21.06
N ALA A 531 -0.53 -56.11 22.16
CA ALA A 531 -0.17 -57.50 22.41
C ALA A 531 -1.36 -58.39 22.07
N SER A 532 -1.10 -59.51 21.39
CA SER A 532 -2.07 -60.58 21.23
C SER A 532 -1.62 -61.77 22.06
N GLU A 533 -2.31 -62.01 23.18
CA GLU A 533 -1.93 -62.96 24.24
C GLU A 533 -3.19 -63.63 24.78
N TRP A 534 -3.09 -64.86 25.29
CA TRP A 534 -4.19 -65.49 26.02
C TRP A 534 -4.22 -64.98 27.47
N ASP A 535 -5.41 -64.73 28.03
CA ASP A 535 -5.54 -64.14 29.36
C ASP A 535 -6.48 -64.89 30.32
N CYS A 536 -6.44 -64.51 31.60
CA CYS A 536 -7.32 -65.04 32.63
C CYS A 536 -7.93 -63.94 33.48
N THR A 537 -9.08 -63.44 33.01
CA THR A 537 -9.81 -62.33 33.60
C THR A 537 -11.09 -62.76 34.31
N TRP A 538 -11.39 -62.15 35.45
CA TRP A 538 -12.60 -62.45 36.22
C TRP A 538 -13.11 -61.24 37.01
N SER A 539 -14.42 -61.20 37.28
CA SER A 539 -15.08 -60.12 38.03
C SER A 539 -16.15 -60.64 38.99
N VAL A 540 -16.45 -59.87 40.04
CA VAL A 540 -17.45 -60.21 41.06
C VAL A 540 -18.52 -59.11 41.12
N SER A 541 -19.81 -59.49 41.08
CA SER A 541 -20.94 -58.56 41.11
C SER A 541 -22.13 -59.12 41.90
N PRO A 542 -22.84 -58.32 42.71
CA PRO A 542 -22.60 -56.90 43.00
C PRO A 542 -21.51 -56.70 44.07
N SER A 543 -20.96 -55.48 44.18
CA SER A 543 -20.00 -55.08 45.22
C SER A 543 -20.63 -54.90 46.61
N SER A 544 -21.95 -54.76 46.69
CA SER A 544 -22.71 -54.81 47.95
C SER A 544 -24.06 -55.49 47.76
N LEU A 545 -24.50 -56.28 48.75
CA LEU A 545 -25.85 -56.83 48.79
C LEU A 545 -26.86 -55.81 49.33
N GLU A 546 -28.12 -55.99 48.94
CA GLU A 546 -29.25 -55.19 49.44
C GLU A 546 -29.38 -55.30 50.96
N GLU A 547 -29.81 -54.23 51.62
CA GLU A 547 -29.97 -54.26 53.07
C GLU A 547 -31.21 -55.07 53.47
N VAL A 548 -31.05 -55.96 54.46
CA VAL A 548 -32.11 -56.90 54.88
C VAL A 548 -32.38 -56.78 56.37
N THR A 549 -33.67 -56.78 56.74
CA THR A 549 -34.12 -56.92 58.12
C THR A 549 -34.60 -58.34 58.44
N GLY A 550 -34.51 -58.72 59.72
CA GLY A 550 -35.06 -59.98 60.23
C GLY A 550 -35.11 -60.04 61.76
N PHE A 551 -35.93 -60.94 62.29
CA PHE A 551 -36.10 -61.15 63.73
C PHE A 551 -36.29 -62.63 64.04
N PHE A 552 -35.37 -63.20 64.81
CA PHE A 552 -35.47 -64.61 65.23
C PHE A 552 -35.77 -65.56 64.04
N GLU A 553 -35.01 -65.42 62.95
CA GLU A 553 -35.13 -66.21 61.73
C GLU A 553 -33.79 -66.41 61.02
N ASP A 554 -33.71 -67.39 60.12
CA ASP A 554 -32.64 -67.52 59.14
C ASP A 554 -33.20 -67.19 57.75
N LYS A 555 -32.51 -66.32 57.02
CA LYS A 555 -33.06 -65.74 55.79
C LYS A 555 -32.00 -65.63 54.71
N LYS A 556 -32.38 -65.94 53.48
CA LYS A 556 -31.56 -65.66 52.29
C LYS A 556 -31.48 -64.14 52.08
N ILE A 557 -30.27 -63.60 51.99
CA ILE A 557 -30.02 -62.15 51.88
C ILE A 557 -29.55 -61.70 50.51
N GLY A 558 -29.02 -62.60 49.67
CA GLY A 558 -28.62 -62.22 48.31
C GLY A 558 -27.91 -63.32 47.52
N ASN A 559 -27.47 -62.99 46.30
CA ASN A 559 -26.61 -63.81 45.45
C ASN A 559 -25.43 -62.94 44.98
N ILE A 560 -24.23 -63.52 44.94
CA ILE A 560 -23.04 -62.94 44.31
C ILE A 560 -22.76 -63.73 43.03
N THR A 561 -22.59 -63.04 41.92
CA THR A 561 -22.20 -63.61 40.62
C THR A 561 -20.72 -63.36 40.39
N ILE A 562 -20.01 -64.40 40.00
CA ILE A 562 -18.60 -64.35 39.62
C ILE A 562 -18.55 -64.66 38.13
N THR A 563 -18.03 -63.74 37.32
CA THR A 563 -17.95 -63.89 35.86
C THR A 563 -16.49 -64.06 35.48
N ASN A 564 -16.14 -65.20 34.90
CA ASN A 564 -14.80 -65.48 34.40
C ASN A 564 -14.81 -65.34 32.87
N THR A 565 -14.15 -64.31 32.37
CA THR A 565 -14.05 -63.97 30.94
C THR A 565 -12.80 -64.53 30.28
N GLY A 566 -11.84 -65.03 31.05
CA GLY A 566 -10.58 -65.53 30.54
C GLY A 566 -10.67 -66.77 29.65
N ASP A 567 -9.54 -67.10 29.04
CA ASP A 567 -9.40 -68.10 27.99
C ASP A 567 -9.06 -69.49 28.51
N ALA A 568 -9.60 -70.52 27.85
CA ALA A 568 -9.26 -71.91 28.16
C ALA A 568 -7.81 -72.25 27.78
N GLU A 569 -7.24 -71.50 26.83
CA GLU A 569 -5.88 -71.59 26.32
C GLU A 569 -4.84 -70.93 27.24
N TYR A 570 -5.29 -70.22 28.30
CA TYR A 570 -4.40 -69.63 29.29
C TYR A 570 -3.55 -70.69 30.00
N SER A 571 -2.23 -70.47 30.02
CA SER A 571 -1.24 -71.48 30.41
C SER A 571 -1.37 -72.00 31.86
N ASN A 572 -1.99 -71.22 32.76
CA ASN A 572 -2.18 -71.62 34.15
C ASN A 572 -3.61 -72.14 34.40
N ASN A 573 -3.73 -73.45 34.60
CA ASN A 573 -4.98 -74.15 34.93
C ASN A 573 -6.15 -73.90 33.97
N ASN A 574 -5.88 -73.57 32.70
CA ASN A 574 -6.88 -73.29 31.65
C ASN A 574 -7.89 -72.21 32.07
N CYS A 575 -7.42 -71.21 32.84
CA CYS A 575 -8.25 -70.20 33.50
C CYS A 575 -9.47 -70.74 34.27
N SER A 576 -9.38 -71.94 34.85
CA SER A 576 -10.39 -72.40 35.81
C SER A 576 -10.07 -71.85 37.21
N VAL A 577 -10.80 -70.83 37.65
CA VAL A 577 -10.51 -70.08 38.89
C VAL A 577 -11.33 -70.64 40.06
N THR A 578 -10.66 -70.92 41.18
CA THR A 578 -11.27 -71.32 42.45
C THR A 578 -11.28 -70.16 43.44
N PHE A 579 -12.46 -69.74 43.86
CA PHE A 579 -12.66 -68.71 44.87
C PHE A 579 -12.86 -69.33 46.24
N THR A 580 -12.01 -68.95 47.20
CA THR A 580 -12.19 -69.25 48.62
C THR A 580 -12.96 -68.11 49.28
N ASN A 581 -14.13 -68.43 49.84
CA ASN A 581 -15.09 -67.45 50.34
C ASN A 581 -15.05 -67.42 51.88
N THR A 582 -14.93 -66.23 52.47
CA THR A 582 -14.92 -66.01 53.94
C THR A 582 -15.71 -64.76 54.31
N TYR A 583 -16.13 -64.62 55.57
CA TYR A 583 -16.76 -63.38 56.04
C TYR A 583 -16.18 -62.88 57.36
N THR A 584 -16.23 -61.57 57.58
CA THR A 584 -15.85 -60.89 58.82
C THR A 584 -16.80 -59.72 59.11
N GLY A 585 -16.62 -58.98 60.22
CA GLY A 585 -17.28 -57.68 60.42
C GLY A 585 -18.52 -57.65 61.33
N PHE A 586 -18.95 -58.78 61.90
CA PHE A 586 -20.00 -58.77 62.93
C PHE A 586 -19.50 -58.21 64.27
N SER A 587 -20.28 -57.35 64.90
CA SER A 587 -19.98 -56.68 66.16
C SER A 587 -20.04 -57.64 67.36
N GLY A 588 -19.39 -57.24 68.47
CA GLY A 588 -19.47 -57.98 69.73
C GLY A 588 -20.90 -58.01 70.32
N ALA A 589 -21.76 -57.05 69.96
CA ALA A 589 -23.15 -57.00 70.40
C ALA A 589 -24.03 -58.04 69.69
N TYR A 590 -23.71 -58.38 68.44
CA TYR A 590 -24.33 -59.50 67.72
C TYR A 590 -23.99 -60.83 68.38
N TRP A 591 -22.70 -61.06 68.64
CA TRP A 591 -22.24 -62.32 69.23
C TRP A 591 -22.67 -62.55 70.68
N SER A 592 -23.00 -61.49 71.42
CA SER A 592 -23.45 -61.57 72.82
C SER A 592 -24.93 -61.93 72.99
N GLN A 593 -25.72 -61.97 71.91
CA GLN A 593 -27.11 -62.39 71.96
C GLN A 593 -27.24 -63.88 72.35
N THR A 594 -28.21 -64.19 73.21
CA THR A 594 -28.37 -65.54 73.79
C THR A 594 -29.47 -66.38 73.14
N THR A 595 -30.33 -65.78 72.32
CA THR A 595 -31.51 -66.42 71.72
C THR A 595 -31.49 -66.29 70.20
N TRP A 596 -31.51 -67.44 69.51
CA TRP A 596 -31.29 -67.58 68.06
C TRP A 596 -32.30 -68.55 67.44
N ALA A 597 -32.65 -68.35 66.18
CA ALA A 597 -33.55 -69.23 65.45
C ALA A 597 -32.94 -70.62 65.18
N SER A 598 -31.63 -70.66 64.92
CA SER A 598 -30.87 -71.88 64.68
C SER A 598 -29.50 -71.86 65.37
N ASN A 599 -28.75 -72.96 65.21
CA ASN A 599 -27.38 -73.07 65.74
C ASN A 599 -26.34 -72.45 64.80
N GLU A 600 -26.69 -72.11 63.55
CA GLU A 600 -25.79 -71.50 62.57
C GLU A 600 -25.86 -69.98 62.75
N ARG A 601 -24.75 -69.36 63.19
CA ARG A 601 -24.70 -67.92 63.47
C ARG A 601 -23.82 -67.21 62.44
N GLY A 602 -24.19 -66.00 62.03
CA GLY A 602 -23.46 -65.23 61.02
C GLY A 602 -23.98 -65.45 59.60
N LEU A 603 -23.08 -65.41 58.62
CA LEU A 603 -23.38 -65.67 57.21
C LEU A 603 -23.13 -67.15 56.85
N SER A 604 -23.99 -67.71 56.02
CA SER A 604 -23.90 -69.09 55.51
C SER A 604 -23.89 -69.08 53.98
N PHE A 605 -22.86 -69.69 53.39
CA PHE A 605 -22.61 -69.81 51.96
C PHE A 605 -21.53 -70.88 51.68
N ASP A 606 -21.40 -71.32 50.43
CA ASP A 606 -20.38 -72.29 50.04
C ASP A 606 -18.96 -71.73 50.24
N SER A 607 -18.11 -72.46 50.95
CA SER A 607 -16.74 -72.01 51.27
C SER A 607 -15.82 -71.94 50.05
N THR A 608 -16.17 -72.61 48.96
CA THR A 608 -15.43 -72.60 47.70
C THR A 608 -16.36 -72.56 46.49
N THR A 609 -16.05 -71.71 45.51
CA THR A 609 -16.76 -71.63 44.23
C THR A 609 -15.76 -71.78 43.08
N ILE A 610 -15.97 -72.72 42.17
CA ILE A 610 -15.12 -72.91 40.98
C ILE A 610 -15.83 -72.34 39.76
N VAL A 611 -15.13 -71.51 38.98
CA VAL A 611 -15.65 -70.89 37.76
C VAL A 611 -14.67 -71.15 36.62
N ASN A 612 -15.10 -71.95 35.63
CA ASN A 612 -14.29 -72.26 34.46
C ASN A 612 -14.15 -71.02 33.55
N ALA A 613 -13.18 -71.04 32.65
CA ALA A 613 -13.02 -70.05 31.57
C ALA A 613 -14.35 -69.78 30.83
N SER A 614 -14.58 -68.53 30.45
CA SER A 614 -15.76 -68.04 29.73
C SER A 614 -17.12 -68.47 30.37
N SER A 615 -17.20 -68.52 31.70
CA SER A 615 -18.41 -68.97 32.41
C SER A 615 -18.70 -68.18 33.68
N ASN A 616 -19.93 -68.30 34.18
CA ASN A 616 -20.39 -67.57 35.37
C ASN A 616 -20.67 -68.55 36.53
N GLY A 617 -20.19 -68.21 37.72
CA GLY A 617 -20.51 -68.88 38.99
C GLY A 617 -21.46 -68.04 39.85
N ASN A 618 -22.31 -68.69 40.65
CA ASN A 618 -23.25 -68.02 41.55
C ASN A 618 -23.05 -68.52 42.99
N LEU A 619 -22.96 -67.59 43.94
CA LEU A 619 -22.83 -67.84 45.36
C LEU A 619 -24.04 -67.26 46.11
N THR A 620 -24.90 -68.12 46.65
CA THR A 620 -26.07 -67.69 47.45
C THR A 620 -25.67 -67.43 48.90
N ILE A 621 -26.06 -66.27 49.42
CA ILE A 621 -25.75 -65.83 50.78
C ILE A 621 -27.01 -65.84 51.65
N SER A 622 -26.92 -66.50 52.81
CA SER A 622 -27.94 -66.50 53.87
C SER A 622 -27.37 -65.93 55.17
N ALA A 623 -28.22 -65.35 56.02
CA ALA A 623 -27.83 -64.81 57.32
C ALA A 623 -28.80 -65.24 58.43
N SER A 624 -28.26 -65.39 59.65
CA SER A 624 -29.02 -65.68 60.86
C SER A 624 -29.29 -64.43 61.71
N PHE A 625 -30.55 -64.25 62.12
CA PHE A 625 -31.04 -63.11 62.90
C PHE A 625 -31.43 -63.55 64.32
N PRO A 626 -30.74 -63.07 65.38
CA PRO A 626 -31.13 -63.36 66.77
C PRO A 626 -32.38 -62.58 67.19
N SER A 627 -32.92 -62.88 68.38
CA SER A 627 -33.93 -62.02 69.01
C SER A 627 -33.24 -60.90 69.80
N VAL A 628 -33.68 -59.65 69.64
CA VAL A 628 -33.15 -58.47 70.34
C VAL A 628 -34.29 -57.62 70.94
N SER A 629 -34.01 -56.86 72.00
CA SER A 629 -34.99 -55.93 72.61
C SER A 629 -34.98 -54.53 71.98
N SER A 630 -33.95 -54.21 71.22
CA SER A 630 -33.76 -52.94 70.51
C SER A 630 -33.06 -53.21 69.18
N PRO A 631 -33.35 -52.45 68.10
CA PRO A 631 -32.75 -52.69 66.80
C PRO A 631 -31.22 -52.67 66.84
N LEU A 632 -30.59 -53.58 66.09
CA LEU A 632 -29.14 -53.75 65.98
C LEU A 632 -28.75 -53.83 64.50
N THR A 633 -27.77 -53.02 64.05
CA THR A 633 -27.28 -53.01 62.66
C THR A 633 -25.89 -53.62 62.60
N GLU A 634 -25.69 -54.54 61.66
CA GLU A 634 -24.43 -55.24 61.40
C GLU A 634 -24.03 -55.03 59.93
N THR A 635 -22.72 -54.87 59.67
CA THR A 635 -22.19 -54.62 58.32
C THR A 635 -21.07 -55.61 57.96
N PRO A 636 -21.36 -56.92 57.92
CA PRO A 636 -20.34 -57.90 57.61
C PRO A 636 -19.86 -57.79 56.15
N THR A 637 -18.62 -58.19 55.92
CA THR A 637 -17.97 -58.21 54.61
C THR A 637 -17.64 -59.64 54.21
N ILE A 638 -17.93 -59.99 52.96
CA ILE A 638 -17.65 -61.29 52.35
C ILE A 638 -16.44 -61.13 51.45
N LYS A 639 -15.34 -61.82 51.74
CA LYS A 639 -14.13 -61.81 50.93
C LYS A 639 -14.06 -63.07 50.07
N LEU A 640 -14.00 -62.87 48.75
CA LEU A 640 -13.77 -63.93 47.76
C LEU A 640 -12.32 -63.85 47.32
N THR A 641 -11.52 -64.89 47.58
CA THR A 641 -10.08 -64.93 47.22
C THR A 641 -9.84 -65.95 46.12
N ALA A 642 -9.38 -65.50 44.96
CA ALA A 642 -9.04 -66.35 43.83
C ALA A 642 -7.69 -67.06 44.03
N ASP A 643 -7.57 -68.28 43.51
CA ASP A 643 -6.33 -69.05 43.44
C ASP A 643 -5.40 -68.57 42.31
N ILE A 644 -5.99 -68.03 41.24
CA ILE A 644 -5.31 -67.40 40.10
C ILE A 644 -5.57 -65.89 40.16
N ASN A 645 -4.51 -65.08 40.08
CA ASN A 645 -4.66 -63.63 39.96
C ASN A 645 -5.31 -63.30 38.63
N ASP A 646 -6.20 -62.31 38.61
CA ASP A 646 -6.68 -61.72 37.36
C ASP A 646 -5.48 -61.19 36.56
N SER A 647 -5.32 -61.60 35.30
CA SER A 647 -4.12 -61.30 34.51
C SER A 647 -3.99 -59.85 34.08
N VAL A 648 -5.08 -59.06 34.13
CA VAL A 648 -5.12 -57.66 33.68
C VAL A 648 -5.00 -56.72 34.87
N THR A 649 -5.85 -56.89 35.87
CA THR A 649 -5.89 -56.06 37.09
C THR A 649 -4.88 -56.51 38.15
N ASN A 650 -4.36 -57.74 38.04
CA ASN A 650 -3.55 -58.39 39.07
C ASN A 650 -4.28 -58.55 40.42
N ASN A 651 -5.61 -58.43 40.43
CA ASN A 651 -6.42 -58.63 41.62
C ASN A 651 -6.41 -60.10 42.03
N LYS A 652 -6.38 -60.32 43.34
CA LYS A 652 -6.40 -61.67 43.95
C LYS A 652 -7.62 -61.91 44.82
N SER A 653 -8.33 -60.87 45.19
CA SER A 653 -9.54 -60.99 46.00
C SER A 653 -10.44 -59.79 45.85
N GLU A 654 -11.74 -60.05 45.87
CA GLU A 654 -12.78 -59.03 45.90
C GLU A 654 -13.57 -59.12 47.21
N THR A 655 -14.12 -58.00 47.66
CA THR A 655 -14.91 -57.93 48.90
C THR A 655 -16.30 -57.41 48.59
N VAL A 656 -17.33 -58.16 49.04
CA VAL A 656 -18.73 -57.76 48.93
C VAL A 656 -19.25 -57.39 50.31
N SER A 657 -19.78 -56.18 50.46
CA SER A 657 -20.35 -55.72 51.73
C SER A 657 -21.86 -56.03 51.82
N THR A 658 -22.39 -56.18 53.03
CA THR A 658 -23.84 -56.30 53.24
C THR A 658 -24.24 -55.61 54.53
N THR A 659 -25.45 -55.04 54.59
CA THR A 659 -26.01 -54.48 55.82
C THR A 659 -27.19 -55.34 56.29
N ILE A 660 -27.15 -55.75 57.54
CA ILE A 660 -28.15 -56.60 58.17
C ILE A 660 -28.69 -55.86 59.38
N ILE A 661 -30.02 -55.76 59.50
CA ILE A 661 -30.67 -55.08 60.61
C ILE A 661 -31.53 -56.09 61.37
N ILE A 662 -31.29 -56.22 62.67
CA ILE A 662 -31.98 -57.16 63.54
C ILE A 662 -32.92 -56.34 64.41
N SER A 663 -34.22 -56.50 64.23
CA SER A 663 -35.22 -55.68 64.92
C SER A 663 -36.51 -56.46 65.10
N PRO A 664 -37.22 -56.34 66.25
CA PRO A 664 -38.60 -56.80 66.36
C PRO A 664 -39.49 -56.23 65.23
N PRO A 665 -40.60 -56.91 64.89
CA PRO A 665 -41.54 -56.45 63.87
C PRO A 665 -42.24 -55.17 64.34
N ASN A 666 -41.75 -54.03 63.83
CA ASN A 666 -42.22 -52.66 64.01
C ASN A 666 -41.71 -51.83 62.81
N PRO A 667 -42.30 -50.66 62.51
CA PRO A 667 -41.75 -49.78 61.47
C PRO A 667 -40.33 -49.35 61.82
N LEU A 668 -39.42 -49.49 60.86
CA LEU A 668 -37.99 -49.19 61.02
C LEU A 668 -37.51 -48.42 59.81
N LEU A 669 -36.97 -47.22 60.03
CA LEU A 669 -36.45 -46.43 58.93
C LEU A 669 -35.02 -46.86 58.58
N PHE A 670 -34.72 -46.81 57.30
CA PHE A 670 -33.36 -46.94 56.78
C PHE A 670 -33.17 -45.89 55.70
N GLN A 671 -31.99 -45.27 55.67
CA GLN A 671 -31.63 -44.31 54.64
C GLN A 671 -30.25 -44.62 54.11
N LYS A 672 -30.03 -44.32 52.82
CA LYS A 672 -28.73 -44.46 52.18
C LYS A 672 -28.56 -43.43 51.09
N MET A 673 -27.35 -42.91 51.01
CA MET A 673 -26.85 -42.12 49.89
C MET A 673 -26.26 -43.04 48.82
N GLU A 674 -26.61 -42.81 47.56
CA GLU A 674 -26.12 -43.57 46.43
C GLU A 674 -25.06 -42.75 45.67
N TYR A 675 -23.88 -43.35 45.51
CA TYR A 675 -22.79 -42.84 44.68
C TYR A 675 -22.62 -43.73 43.45
N PRO A 676 -22.15 -43.18 42.31
CA PRO A 676 -21.81 -43.97 41.13
C PRO A 676 -20.75 -45.04 41.41
N ASP A 677 -19.83 -44.74 42.34
CA ASP A 677 -18.85 -45.67 42.89
C ASP A 677 -18.97 -45.65 44.43
N PRO A 678 -19.35 -46.77 45.07
CA PRO A 678 -19.53 -46.84 46.52
C PRO A 678 -18.21 -46.81 47.31
N ASP A 679 -17.07 -47.07 46.68
CA ASP A 679 -15.75 -47.21 47.34
C ASP A 679 -14.83 -45.99 47.16
N SER A 680 -15.27 -44.97 46.42
CA SER A 680 -14.53 -43.71 46.22
C SER A 680 -15.39 -42.48 46.48
N VAL A 681 -14.75 -41.40 46.98
CA VAL A 681 -15.43 -40.10 47.11
C VAL A 681 -15.58 -39.52 45.70
N PRO A 682 -16.81 -39.22 45.24
CA PRO A 682 -17.02 -38.76 43.87
C PRO A 682 -16.32 -37.40 43.66
N THR A 683 -15.52 -37.34 42.60
CA THR A 683 -14.82 -36.12 42.18
C THR A 683 -15.41 -35.59 40.87
N PHE A 684 -15.84 -34.34 40.87
CA PHE A 684 -16.42 -33.65 39.72
C PHE A 684 -15.56 -32.46 39.31
N PHE A 685 -15.28 -32.32 38.02
CA PHE A 685 -14.58 -31.15 37.48
C PHE A 685 -15.55 -29.96 37.32
N LEU A 686 -15.11 -28.75 37.65
CA LEU A 686 -15.90 -27.53 37.51
C LEU A 686 -15.97 -27.09 36.04
N LYS A 687 -16.83 -27.76 35.28
CA LYS A 687 -17.21 -27.47 33.88
C LYS A 687 -18.72 -27.56 33.72
N GLU A 688 -19.26 -27.18 32.58
CA GLU A 688 -20.69 -27.32 32.31
C GLU A 688 -21.11 -28.81 32.35
N GLN A 689 -21.96 -29.17 33.31
CA GLN A 689 -22.51 -30.52 33.47
C GLN A 689 -23.66 -30.55 34.50
N ASN A 690 -24.48 -31.60 34.43
CA ASN A 690 -25.50 -31.89 35.44
C ASN A 690 -25.06 -33.08 36.29
N ILE A 691 -25.08 -32.92 37.61
CA ILE A 691 -24.68 -33.97 38.56
C ILE A 691 -25.89 -34.39 39.39
N THR A 692 -26.26 -35.67 39.33
CA THR A 692 -27.37 -36.20 40.13
C THR A 692 -26.87 -36.77 41.46
N LEU A 693 -27.39 -36.25 42.57
CA LEU A 693 -27.19 -36.76 43.92
C LEU A 693 -28.34 -37.71 44.26
N GLY A 694 -28.03 -39.00 44.41
CA GLY A 694 -29.01 -40.02 44.78
C GLY A 694 -29.06 -40.25 46.29
N ALA A 695 -30.26 -40.28 46.86
CA ALA A 695 -30.46 -40.83 48.19
C ALA A 695 -31.89 -41.36 48.34
N TYR A 696 -32.07 -42.36 49.19
CA TYR A 696 -33.39 -42.88 49.52
C TYR A 696 -33.58 -43.05 51.02
N THR A 697 -34.84 -43.00 51.44
CA THR A 697 -35.31 -43.53 52.72
C THR A 697 -36.31 -44.65 52.46
N ARG A 698 -36.45 -45.59 53.39
CA ARG A 698 -37.45 -46.65 53.32
C ARG A 698 -37.82 -47.14 54.70
N ASN A 699 -39.01 -47.73 54.82
CA ASN A 699 -39.39 -48.49 55.99
C ASN A 699 -38.95 -49.95 55.81
N ILE A 700 -37.74 -50.28 56.25
CA ILE A 700 -37.19 -51.63 56.08
C ILE A 700 -37.96 -52.69 56.88
N GLY A 701 -38.64 -52.29 57.95
CA GLY A 701 -39.55 -53.13 58.73
C GLY A 701 -40.95 -53.28 58.12
N GLY A 702 -41.26 -52.54 57.06
CA GLY A 702 -42.57 -52.53 56.42
C GLY A 702 -42.84 -53.80 55.61
N ASP A 703 -43.94 -54.48 55.93
CA ASP A 703 -44.42 -55.69 55.26
C ASP A 703 -45.79 -55.48 54.58
N GLY A 704 -46.26 -54.23 54.50
CA GLY A 704 -47.56 -53.85 53.96
C GLY A 704 -48.71 -53.85 54.96
N THR A 705 -48.47 -54.20 56.24
CA THR A 705 -49.48 -54.16 57.31
C THR A 705 -49.54 -52.80 58.02
N GLU A 706 -50.69 -52.51 58.65
CA GLU A 706 -50.89 -51.25 59.39
C GLU A 706 -49.94 -51.11 60.60
N ASP A 707 -49.66 -52.22 61.29
CA ASP A 707 -48.82 -52.27 62.49
C ASP A 707 -47.34 -52.03 62.19
N ASN A 708 -46.89 -52.29 60.96
CA ASN A 708 -45.51 -52.08 60.52
C ASN A 708 -45.36 -50.84 59.62
N THR A 709 -46.30 -49.89 59.66
CA THR A 709 -46.25 -48.70 58.81
C THR A 709 -45.62 -47.49 59.50
N ALA A 710 -44.57 -46.92 58.92
CA ALA A 710 -44.02 -45.63 59.34
C ALA A 710 -44.92 -44.48 58.87
N ARG A 711 -45.33 -43.57 59.76
CA ARG A 711 -46.23 -42.43 59.49
C ARG A 711 -45.48 -41.10 59.60
N ASN A 712 -45.93 -40.11 58.84
CA ASN A 712 -45.39 -38.74 58.85
C ASN A 712 -43.85 -38.72 58.73
N VAL A 713 -43.33 -39.44 57.75
CA VAL A 713 -41.89 -39.59 57.55
C VAL A 713 -41.36 -38.35 56.84
N SER A 714 -40.43 -37.64 57.48
CA SER A 714 -39.68 -36.55 56.87
C SER A 714 -38.33 -37.07 56.38
N PHE A 715 -37.91 -36.69 55.18
CA PHE A 715 -36.62 -37.03 54.60
C PHE A 715 -36.00 -35.82 53.91
N ASN A 716 -34.90 -35.34 54.47
CA ASN A 716 -34.35 -34.03 54.18
C ASN A 716 -32.86 -34.09 53.86
N TRP A 717 -32.42 -33.17 53.00
CA TRP A 717 -31.02 -32.87 52.73
C TRP A 717 -30.61 -31.62 53.50
N THR A 718 -29.37 -31.65 54.00
CA THR A 718 -28.64 -30.48 54.50
C THR A 718 -27.41 -30.33 53.61
N LEU A 719 -27.43 -29.29 52.78
CA LEU A 719 -26.37 -28.97 51.81
C LEU A 719 -25.57 -27.73 52.27
N PRO A 720 -24.28 -27.63 51.92
CA PRO A 720 -23.53 -26.37 52.03
C PRO A 720 -24.22 -25.24 51.27
N SER A 721 -24.09 -24.00 51.75
CA SER A 721 -24.82 -22.84 51.22
C SER A 721 -24.66 -22.67 49.71
N TRP A 722 -23.42 -22.78 49.21
CA TRP A 722 -23.15 -22.68 47.78
C TRP A 722 -23.82 -23.81 46.97
N ILE A 723 -23.74 -25.06 47.43
CA ILE A 723 -24.37 -26.20 46.76
C ILE A 723 -25.90 -26.05 46.77
N SER A 724 -26.46 -25.55 47.86
CA SER A 724 -27.90 -25.30 47.98
C SER A 724 -28.44 -24.31 46.94
N ASP A 725 -27.62 -23.35 46.49
CA ASP A 725 -28.02 -22.31 45.54
C ASP A 725 -28.07 -22.80 44.08
N ILE A 726 -27.44 -23.94 43.78
CA ILE A 726 -27.33 -24.52 42.43
C ILE A 726 -28.08 -25.85 42.27
N VAL A 727 -28.80 -26.28 43.31
CA VAL A 727 -29.60 -27.51 43.28
C VAL A 727 -30.98 -27.28 42.70
N VAL A 728 -31.35 -28.13 41.75
CA VAL A 728 -32.70 -28.33 41.25
C VAL A 728 -33.27 -29.62 41.85
N GLY A 729 -34.33 -29.46 42.65
CA GLY A 729 -34.98 -30.56 43.36
C GLY A 729 -35.49 -30.11 44.72
N ASN A 730 -36.30 -30.95 45.36
CA ASN A 730 -36.87 -30.63 46.66
C ASN A 730 -35.95 -31.17 47.79
N GLN A 731 -35.29 -30.25 48.50
CA GLN A 731 -34.39 -30.64 49.60
C GLN A 731 -35.13 -31.27 50.78
N THR A 732 -36.44 -31.07 50.91
CA THR A 732 -37.26 -31.62 52.00
C THR A 732 -38.47 -32.37 51.47
N ASN A 733 -38.49 -33.70 51.63
CA ASN A 733 -39.62 -34.53 51.25
C ASN A 733 -40.37 -35.03 52.48
N PHE A 734 -41.69 -35.08 52.36
CA PHE A 734 -42.59 -35.57 53.39
C PHE A 734 -43.47 -36.68 52.81
N TYR A 735 -43.57 -37.78 53.55
CA TYR A 735 -44.39 -38.93 53.20
C TYR A 735 -45.39 -39.19 54.31
N ASP A 736 -46.69 -39.15 53.97
CA ASP A 736 -47.77 -39.42 54.92
C ASP A 736 -47.61 -40.81 55.57
N SER A 737 -47.23 -41.81 54.77
CA SER A 737 -46.91 -43.14 55.27
C SER A 737 -46.04 -43.97 54.33
N LEU A 738 -45.13 -44.77 54.90
CA LEU A 738 -44.33 -45.79 54.22
C LEU A 738 -44.72 -47.17 54.73
N THR A 739 -45.57 -47.89 53.98
CA THR A 739 -46.20 -49.14 54.41
C THR A 739 -45.35 -50.39 54.13
N ASP A 740 -44.43 -50.31 53.17
CA ASP A 740 -43.58 -51.42 52.73
C ASP A 740 -42.10 -51.01 52.68
N ASN A 741 -41.26 -51.96 52.28
CA ASN A 741 -39.82 -51.78 52.13
C ASN A 741 -39.41 -51.15 50.78
N SER A 742 -40.31 -50.42 50.10
CA SER A 742 -39.96 -49.70 48.87
C SER A 742 -39.01 -48.53 49.14
N LYS A 743 -38.01 -48.35 48.27
CA LYS A 743 -37.07 -47.22 48.33
C LYS A 743 -37.79 -45.95 47.87
N GLN A 744 -37.83 -44.94 48.74
CA GLN A 744 -38.36 -43.61 48.41
C GLN A 744 -37.19 -42.67 48.11
N TYR A 745 -36.95 -42.45 46.84
CA TYR A 745 -35.85 -41.64 46.35
C TYR A 745 -36.14 -40.15 46.50
N ASN A 746 -35.15 -39.41 47.01
CA ASN A 746 -35.09 -37.95 46.93
C ASN A 746 -33.81 -37.54 46.20
N ASN A 747 -33.84 -37.66 44.87
CA ASN A 747 -32.71 -37.33 44.03
C ASN A 747 -32.67 -35.82 43.76
N LEU A 748 -31.51 -35.21 43.94
CA LEU A 748 -31.26 -33.79 43.65
C LEU A 748 -30.36 -33.66 42.43
N THR A 749 -30.57 -32.65 41.59
CA THR A 749 -29.69 -32.37 40.44
C THR A 749 -28.96 -31.06 40.67
N LEU A 750 -27.63 -31.08 40.58
CA LEU A 750 -26.79 -29.89 40.57
C LEU A 750 -26.63 -29.46 39.12
N GLU A 751 -27.02 -28.25 38.79
CA GLU A 751 -26.85 -27.70 37.45
C GLU A 751 -25.64 -26.76 37.43
N LEU A 752 -24.56 -27.19 36.79
CA LEU A 752 -23.40 -26.34 36.51
C LEU A 752 -23.51 -25.81 35.09
N ASN A 753 -23.86 -24.54 34.97
CA ASN A 753 -23.92 -23.78 33.72
C ASN A 753 -23.07 -22.50 33.82
N SER A 754 -22.80 -21.85 32.69
CA SER A 754 -22.05 -20.59 32.58
C SER A 754 -22.37 -19.51 33.64
N SER A 755 -23.63 -19.37 34.07
CA SER A 755 -24.02 -18.38 35.10
C SER A 755 -23.65 -18.80 36.52
N THR A 756 -23.69 -20.10 36.82
CA THR A 756 -23.41 -20.68 38.14
C THR A 756 -21.94 -21.04 38.36
N LEU A 757 -21.18 -21.29 37.28
CA LEU A 757 -19.78 -21.70 37.33
C LEU A 757 -18.84 -20.58 37.80
N THR A 758 -19.13 -19.33 37.43
CA THR A 758 -18.29 -18.18 37.81
C THR A 758 -18.16 -17.99 39.33
N SER A 759 -19.16 -18.42 40.10
CA SER A 759 -19.20 -18.37 41.57
C SER A 759 -19.00 -19.74 42.25
N ALA A 760 -18.67 -20.78 41.48
CA ALA A 760 -18.47 -22.14 42.00
C ALA A 760 -17.24 -22.25 42.91
N GLN A 761 -17.29 -23.08 43.97
CA GLN A 761 -16.19 -23.27 44.92
C GLN A 761 -15.48 -24.62 44.74
N LYS A 762 -14.15 -24.63 44.60
CA LYS A 762 -13.38 -25.88 44.65
C LYS A 762 -13.24 -26.41 46.08
N GLY A 763 -13.13 -27.73 46.23
CA GLY A 763 -12.84 -28.37 47.52
C GLY A 763 -13.73 -29.57 47.86
N THR A 764 -13.63 -30.04 49.09
CA THR A 764 -14.42 -31.16 49.62
C THR A 764 -15.59 -30.64 50.44
N PHE A 765 -16.79 -31.11 50.10
CA PHE A 765 -18.04 -30.64 50.69
C PHE A 765 -18.80 -31.78 51.35
N ASN A 766 -19.20 -31.56 52.60
CA ASN A 766 -20.02 -32.52 53.34
C ASN A 766 -21.50 -32.22 53.08
N LEU A 767 -22.25 -33.27 52.76
CA LEU A 767 -23.70 -33.21 52.61
C LEU A 767 -24.34 -34.26 53.51
N THR A 768 -25.44 -33.91 54.15
CA THR A 768 -26.07 -34.77 55.16
C THR A 768 -27.51 -35.02 54.79
N ILE A 769 -27.89 -36.29 54.69
CA ILE A 769 -29.29 -36.68 54.63
C ILE A 769 -29.78 -37.05 56.02
N TYR A 770 -31.03 -36.72 56.31
CA TYR A 770 -31.66 -37.13 57.55
C TYR A 770 -33.12 -37.47 57.43
N SER A 771 -33.56 -38.48 58.19
CA SER A 771 -34.95 -38.91 58.23
C SER A 771 -35.42 -39.26 59.63
N TRP A 772 -36.72 -39.07 59.85
CA TRP A 772 -37.43 -39.44 61.07
C TRP A 772 -38.91 -39.61 60.75
N GLY A 773 -39.63 -40.34 61.61
CA GLY A 773 -41.05 -40.62 61.44
C GLY A 773 -41.63 -41.23 62.71
N TYR A 774 -42.91 -41.57 62.66
CA TYR A 774 -43.66 -42.08 63.81
C TYR A 774 -44.23 -43.47 63.56
N ASP A 775 -44.27 -44.26 64.62
CA ASP A 775 -45.09 -45.46 64.74
C ASP A 775 -46.44 -45.06 65.37
N ASN A 776 -47.53 -45.71 64.95
CA ASN A 776 -48.87 -45.56 65.55
C ASN A 776 -49.52 -46.92 65.85
N SER A 777 -48.73 -47.99 65.91
CA SER A 777 -49.16 -49.37 66.20
C SER A 777 -49.86 -49.51 67.57
N THR A 778 -49.54 -48.64 68.52
CA THR A 778 -50.13 -48.61 69.88
C THR A 778 -51.37 -47.71 70.01
N GLY A 779 -51.74 -46.98 68.95
CA GLY A 779 -52.85 -46.02 68.91
C GLY A 779 -52.48 -44.57 69.26
N ASP A 780 -51.25 -44.33 69.72
CA ASP A 780 -50.63 -43.02 69.89
C ASP A 780 -49.40 -42.90 68.98
N PHE A 781 -49.10 -41.69 68.46
CA PHE A 781 -47.90 -41.47 67.63
C PHE A 781 -46.62 -41.43 68.49
N GLU A 782 -45.82 -42.50 68.42
CA GLU A 782 -44.50 -42.61 69.05
C GLU A 782 -43.38 -42.45 68.00
N ILE A 783 -42.26 -41.81 68.35
CA ILE A 783 -41.15 -41.64 67.40
C ILE A 783 -40.46 -42.98 67.13
N ILE A 784 -40.17 -43.29 65.87
CA ILE A 784 -39.49 -44.53 65.49
C ILE A 784 -38.07 -44.53 66.08
N ILE A 785 -37.75 -45.58 66.83
CA ILE A 785 -36.42 -45.80 67.40
C ILE A 785 -35.67 -46.77 66.50
N ASN A 786 -34.63 -46.28 65.83
CA ASN A 786 -33.77 -47.08 64.97
C ASN A 786 -32.58 -47.65 65.76
N SER A 787 -31.73 -48.40 65.07
CA SER A 787 -30.50 -48.98 65.63
C SER A 787 -29.64 -47.94 66.34
N GLY A 788 -29.06 -48.32 67.49
CA GLY A 788 -28.32 -47.40 68.35
C GLY A 788 -29.18 -46.38 69.11
N ASN A 789 -30.48 -46.63 69.26
CA ASN A 789 -31.47 -45.73 69.88
C ASN A 789 -31.61 -44.37 69.16
N GLN A 790 -31.39 -44.36 67.85
CA GLN A 790 -31.49 -43.14 67.04
C GLN A 790 -32.95 -42.85 66.65
N THR A 791 -33.47 -41.70 67.06
CA THR A 791 -34.81 -41.21 66.67
C THR A 791 -34.79 -40.34 65.40
N THR A 792 -33.60 -39.92 64.98
CA THR A 792 -33.34 -39.27 63.69
C THR A 792 -32.11 -39.93 63.08
N LEU A 793 -32.28 -40.49 61.89
CA LEU A 793 -31.18 -41.07 61.14
C LEU A 793 -30.44 -39.94 60.44
N ASN A 794 -29.14 -39.82 60.66
CA ASN A 794 -28.29 -38.86 59.97
C ASN A 794 -27.18 -39.63 59.25
N GLN A 795 -26.97 -39.35 57.96
CA GLN A 795 -25.84 -39.87 57.19
C GLN A 795 -25.15 -38.71 56.48
N THR A 796 -23.85 -38.55 56.72
CA THR A 796 -23.03 -37.54 56.05
C THR A 796 -22.15 -38.21 55.00
N GLY A 797 -22.20 -37.68 53.78
CA GLY A 797 -21.37 -38.05 52.66
C GLY A 797 -20.49 -36.88 52.19
N GLN A 798 -19.47 -37.16 51.38
CA GLN A 798 -18.55 -36.16 50.85
C GLN A 798 -18.63 -36.09 49.33
N LEU A 799 -18.43 -34.89 48.76
CA LEU A 799 -18.20 -34.64 47.34
C LEU A 799 -16.94 -33.82 47.16
N ILE A 800 -16.20 -34.04 46.07
CA ILE A 800 -15.01 -33.25 45.73
C ILE A 800 -15.27 -32.51 44.42
N PHE A 801 -15.06 -31.19 44.43
CA PHE A 801 -15.03 -30.36 43.23
C PHE A 801 -13.60 -29.93 42.90
N ALA A 802 -13.14 -30.29 41.71
CA ALA A 802 -11.79 -30.02 41.20
C ALA A 802 -11.83 -29.04 40.01
N CYS A 803 -10.74 -28.30 39.80
CA CYS A 803 -10.64 -27.36 38.69
C CYS A 803 -10.51 -28.09 37.35
N TYR A 804 -11.11 -27.52 36.31
CA TYR A 804 -10.99 -28.03 34.95
C TYR A 804 -9.74 -27.45 34.30
N SER A 805 -8.89 -28.30 33.72
CA SER A 805 -7.57 -27.93 33.21
C SER A 805 -7.55 -27.58 31.72
N GLU A 806 -8.71 -27.50 31.08
CA GLU A 806 -8.88 -27.14 29.67
C GLU A 806 -9.66 -25.82 29.58
N SER A 807 -9.37 -24.99 28.57
CA SER A 807 -10.04 -23.70 28.37
C SER A 807 -11.46 -23.90 27.85
N ASP A 808 -12.43 -23.28 28.53
CA ASP A 808 -13.86 -23.32 28.19
C ASP A 808 -14.51 -21.92 28.13
N ASN A 809 -13.69 -20.86 28.16
CA ASN A 809 -14.06 -19.44 28.19
C ASN A 809 -14.83 -19.02 29.46
N ILE A 810 -14.76 -19.80 30.54
CA ILE A 810 -15.44 -19.50 31.80
C ILE A 810 -14.42 -19.50 32.94
N CYS A 811 -14.05 -18.32 33.42
CA CYS A 811 -13.22 -18.23 34.63
C CYS A 811 -14.02 -18.60 35.89
N VAL A 812 -13.68 -19.72 36.51
CA VAL A 812 -14.13 -20.11 37.84
C VAL A 812 -13.24 -19.43 38.89
N THR A 813 -13.77 -18.39 39.52
CA THR A 813 -13.00 -17.52 40.45
C THR A 813 -12.32 -18.26 41.61
N SER A 814 -12.88 -19.38 42.09
CA SER A 814 -12.26 -20.18 43.16
C SER A 814 -11.07 -21.04 42.69
N CYS A 815 -10.94 -21.31 41.39
CA CYS A 815 -9.82 -22.03 40.82
C CYS A 815 -8.57 -21.17 40.75
N GLY A 816 -8.74 -19.91 40.35
CA GLY A 816 -7.69 -18.90 40.30
C GLY A 816 -6.71 -19.11 39.14
N VAL A 817 -5.87 -18.10 38.93
CA VAL A 817 -4.92 -18.03 37.81
C VAL A 817 -3.97 -19.23 37.85
N GLY A 818 -3.94 -20.01 36.76
CA GLY A 818 -3.04 -21.15 36.56
C GLY A 818 -3.64 -22.53 36.85
N ALA A 819 -4.75 -22.62 37.60
CA ALA A 819 -5.50 -23.87 37.77
C ALA A 819 -6.77 -23.93 36.89
N ASP A 820 -7.28 -22.76 36.52
CA ASP A 820 -8.24 -22.53 35.46
C ASP A 820 -7.54 -21.63 34.41
N PRO A 821 -7.40 -22.07 33.14
CA PRO A 821 -6.71 -21.31 32.10
C PRO A 821 -7.35 -19.96 31.77
N ASP A 822 -8.63 -19.75 32.10
CA ASP A 822 -9.42 -18.61 31.66
C ASP A 822 -9.47 -17.46 32.69
N CYS A 823 -8.87 -17.63 33.87
CA CYS A 823 -8.80 -16.60 34.92
C CYS A 823 -7.58 -15.68 34.81
N THR A 824 -7.81 -14.36 34.85
CA THR A 824 -6.78 -13.31 34.77
C THR A 824 -6.59 -12.57 36.12
N GLU A 825 -5.36 -12.16 36.48
CA GLU A 825 -5.07 -11.46 37.75
C GLU A 825 -5.74 -10.07 37.85
N SER A 826 -6.27 -9.72 39.03
CA SER A 826 -6.73 -8.35 39.35
C SER A 826 -5.87 -7.70 40.44
N SER A 827 -5.34 -6.52 40.15
CA SER A 827 -4.72 -5.57 41.09
C SER A 827 -5.77 -5.01 42.07
N GLY A 828 -5.52 -5.14 43.37
CA GLY A 828 -6.45 -4.68 44.41
C GLY A 828 -6.40 -3.18 44.69
N ASP A 829 -7.49 -2.63 45.22
CA ASP A 829 -7.38 -1.67 46.31
C ASP A 829 -8.63 -1.68 47.22
N SER A 830 -8.40 -1.25 48.46
CA SER A 830 -9.26 -1.32 49.62
C SER A 830 -9.75 0.08 50.05
N SER A 831 -10.98 0.17 50.58
CA SER A 831 -11.32 0.86 51.87
C SER A 831 -12.75 1.47 51.94
N ASP A 832 -13.47 1.02 52.98
CA ASP A 832 -14.33 1.72 53.95
C ASP A 832 -15.26 2.90 53.57
N SER A 833 -16.56 2.81 53.93
CA SER A 833 -17.09 3.33 55.23
C SER A 833 -18.64 3.46 55.33
N SER A 834 -19.17 2.72 56.31
CA SER A 834 -20.25 2.98 57.29
C SER A 834 -21.45 3.95 57.09
N SER A 835 -22.63 3.38 57.39
CA SER A 835 -23.67 3.79 58.39
C SER A 835 -24.76 4.83 58.07
N GLY A 836 -26.01 4.50 58.47
CA GLY A 836 -27.02 5.52 58.79
C GLY A 836 -28.52 5.18 58.67
N GLY A 837 -29.05 4.31 59.53
CA GLY A 837 -30.34 4.43 60.27
C GLY A 837 -31.71 4.72 59.58
N GLY A 838 -32.74 3.93 59.98
CA GLY A 838 -34.00 4.51 60.50
C GLY A 838 -35.36 4.15 59.87
N GLY A 839 -35.99 3.07 60.36
CA GLY A 839 -37.39 2.94 60.82
C GLY A 839 -38.61 3.63 60.14
N GLY A 840 -39.63 2.80 59.80
CA GLY A 840 -40.95 2.87 60.44
C GLY A 840 -42.13 3.61 59.76
N GLY A 841 -42.98 2.83 59.07
CA GLY A 841 -44.46 2.73 59.18
C GLY A 841 -45.40 3.96 59.20
N GLY A 842 -46.47 3.90 58.38
CA GLY A 842 -47.72 4.64 58.60
C GLY A 842 -48.51 4.96 57.32
N GLY A 843 -49.70 4.38 57.16
CA GLY A 843 -50.56 4.46 55.96
C GLY A 843 -51.49 5.67 55.86
N GLY A 844 -52.22 5.78 54.75
CA GLY A 844 -53.27 6.79 54.58
C GLY A 844 -53.66 7.07 53.13
N ASN A 845 -54.79 6.49 52.73
CA ASN A 845 -55.49 6.55 51.44
C ASN A 845 -55.63 7.96 50.81
N GLY A 846 -55.40 8.07 49.51
CA GLY A 846 -55.68 9.27 48.71
C GLY A 846 -55.58 9.00 47.22
N ALA A 847 -56.73 8.77 46.56
CA ALA A 847 -56.82 8.52 45.13
C ALA A 847 -56.15 9.63 44.29
N LYS A 848 -55.07 9.28 43.59
CA LYS A 848 -54.50 10.05 42.46
C LYS A 848 -53.95 9.08 41.42
N SER A 849 -54.20 9.41 40.15
CA SER A 849 -53.76 8.73 38.93
C SER A 849 -52.29 8.24 39.03
N GLU A 850 -52.05 6.94 38.83
CA GLU A 850 -50.69 6.41 38.63
C GLU A 850 -50.14 6.96 37.31
N SER A 851 -49.07 7.76 37.38
CA SER A 851 -48.14 7.96 36.28
C SER A 851 -46.92 7.09 36.55
N ILE A 852 -46.64 6.12 35.68
CA ILE A 852 -45.39 5.36 35.74
C ILE A 852 -44.34 6.11 34.92
N GLU A 853 -43.39 6.75 35.58
CA GLU A 853 -42.16 7.22 34.94
C GLU A 853 -41.25 6.01 34.70
N THR A 854 -40.95 5.71 33.43
CA THR A 854 -40.01 4.65 33.06
C THR A 854 -38.76 5.35 32.51
N ARG A 855 -37.68 5.45 33.32
CA ARG A 855 -36.40 5.98 32.83
C ARG A 855 -35.72 4.92 31.98
N ALA A 856 -35.63 5.17 30.68
CA ALA A 856 -34.71 4.52 29.77
C ALA A 856 -34.07 5.66 28.96
N ASP A 857 -32.76 5.85 29.14
CA ASP A 857 -31.98 6.81 28.39
C ASP A 857 -31.68 6.19 27.01
N PHE A 858 -32.33 6.68 25.94
CA PHE A 858 -32.00 6.27 24.58
C PHE A 858 -31.11 7.33 23.93
N GLN A 859 -29.94 6.91 23.47
CA GLN A 859 -28.99 7.77 22.73
C GLN A 859 -29.38 7.78 21.25
N LEU A 860 -29.40 8.96 20.63
CA LEU A 860 -29.82 9.15 19.24
C LEU A 860 -28.79 9.96 18.47
N ILE A 861 -28.50 9.55 17.23
CA ILE A 861 -27.57 10.25 16.34
C ILE A 861 -28.34 11.32 15.56
N ARG A 862 -27.85 12.56 15.60
CA ARG A 862 -28.46 13.69 14.87
C ARG A 862 -28.29 13.52 13.36
N GLY A 863 -29.37 13.71 12.59
CA GLY A 863 -29.34 13.59 11.12
C GLY A 863 -29.75 12.21 10.59
N GLU A 864 -29.94 11.22 11.47
CA GLU A 864 -30.32 9.85 11.10
C GLU A 864 -31.71 9.44 11.64
N GLN A 865 -32.29 8.41 11.03
CA GLN A 865 -33.56 7.82 11.46
C GLN A 865 -33.30 6.79 12.55
N ASN A 866 -33.79 7.05 13.77
CA ASN A 866 -33.59 6.20 14.94
C ASN A 866 -34.92 5.54 15.38
N GLU A 867 -34.88 4.32 15.91
CA GLU A 867 -36.09 3.60 16.36
C GLU A 867 -36.05 3.27 17.86
N VAL A 868 -37.11 3.64 18.60
CA VAL A 868 -37.25 3.37 20.04
C VAL A 868 -38.51 2.55 20.31
N LYS A 869 -38.38 1.35 20.88
CA LYS A 869 -39.51 0.45 21.19
C LYS A 869 -40.01 0.65 22.61
N ILE A 870 -41.32 0.90 22.78
CA ILE A 870 -41.98 1.15 24.06
C ILE A 870 -43.14 0.15 24.24
N ILE A 871 -43.24 -0.48 25.41
CA ILE A 871 -44.28 -1.49 25.70
C ILE A 871 -45.40 -0.87 26.56
N PHE A 872 -46.67 -1.13 26.20
CA PHE A 872 -47.87 -0.82 27.00
C PHE A 872 -48.63 -2.10 27.32
N GLY A 873 -49.11 -2.24 28.56
CA GLY A 873 -49.81 -3.45 29.01
C GLY A 873 -51.25 -3.17 29.48
N ASN A 874 -52.19 -4.07 29.18
CA ASN A 874 -53.51 -4.04 29.79
C ASN A 874 -53.42 -4.56 31.23
N LYS A 875 -53.33 -3.62 32.19
CA LYS A 875 -53.27 -3.93 33.63
C LYS A 875 -54.56 -4.52 34.20
N ASP A 876 -55.67 -4.52 33.45
CA ASP A 876 -56.91 -5.14 33.90
C ASP A 876 -56.88 -6.67 33.70
N LYS A 877 -57.32 -7.41 34.71
CA LYS A 877 -57.29 -8.87 34.72
C LYS A 877 -58.50 -9.51 34.03
N ASN A 878 -59.57 -8.74 33.77
CA ASN A 878 -60.88 -9.26 33.41
C ASN A 878 -61.54 -8.56 32.19
N GLU A 879 -61.08 -7.37 31.77
CA GLU A 879 -61.67 -6.63 30.63
C GLU A 879 -60.63 -6.20 29.57
N SER A 880 -60.97 -6.41 28.28
CA SER A 880 -60.15 -5.95 27.14
C SER A 880 -60.30 -4.43 26.92
N LEU A 881 -59.20 -3.77 26.58
CA LEU A 881 -59.20 -2.38 26.12
C LEU A 881 -59.55 -2.33 24.62
N LYS A 882 -60.36 -1.36 24.20
CA LYS A 882 -60.81 -1.18 22.81
C LYS A 882 -60.48 0.20 22.27
N ASP A 883 -60.33 0.31 20.95
CA ASP A 883 -60.07 1.57 20.24
C ASP A 883 -58.83 2.32 20.76
N LEU A 884 -57.73 1.59 20.96
CA LEU A 884 -56.48 2.15 21.47
C LEU A 884 -55.81 3.04 20.41
N THR A 885 -55.37 4.22 20.83
CA THR A 885 -54.67 5.23 20.04
C THR A 885 -53.45 5.71 20.80
N PHE A 886 -52.32 5.86 20.10
CA PHE A 886 -51.06 6.30 20.69
C PHE A 886 -50.68 7.70 20.19
N SER A 887 -50.20 8.53 21.10
CA SER A 887 -49.72 9.89 20.80
C SER A 887 -48.46 10.21 21.58
N VAL A 888 -47.53 10.95 20.97
CA VAL A 888 -46.30 11.43 21.61
C VAL A 888 -46.37 12.96 21.74
N SER A 889 -45.86 13.49 22.85
CA SER A 889 -45.80 14.92 23.14
C SER A 889 -44.44 15.27 23.76
N GLY A 890 -43.93 16.46 23.45
CA GLY A 890 -42.58 16.91 23.83
C GLY A 890 -41.97 17.80 22.74
N LYS A 891 -40.84 18.46 23.01
CA LYS A 891 -40.24 19.47 22.11
C LYS A 891 -39.92 18.92 20.71
N ILE A 892 -39.51 17.66 20.63
CA ILE A 892 -39.14 16.98 19.37
C ILE A 892 -40.24 16.06 18.83
N ALA A 893 -41.44 16.05 19.43
CA ALA A 893 -42.54 15.16 19.03
C ALA A 893 -42.97 15.31 17.56
N LYS A 894 -42.74 16.48 16.94
CA LYS A 894 -42.98 16.72 15.50
C LYS A 894 -42.11 15.89 14.57
N TYR A 895 -41.02 15.32 15.08
CA TYR A 895 -40.06 14.49 14.33
C TYR A 895 -40.24 13.00 14.58
N ILE A 896 -41.33 12.61 15.27
CA ILE A 896 -41.54 11.25 15.74
C ILE A 896 -42.82 10.69 15.16
N GLU A 897 -42.69 9.59 14.44
CA GLU A 897 -43.80 8.77 13.96
C GLU A 897 -43.99 7.54 14.87
N ILE A 898 -45.24 7.15 15.13
CA ILE A 898 -45.56 6.01 16.01
C ILE A 898 -46.17 4.88 15.19
N ASN A 899 -45.63 3.67 15.33
CA ASN A 899 -46.11 2.47 14.68
C ASN A 899 -46.30 1.29 15.66
N PRO A 900 -47.50 0.69 15.80
CA PRO A 900 -48.76 1.07 15.19
C PRO A 900 -49.43 2.27 15.90
N LYS A 901 -50.01 3.19 15.12
CA LYS A 901 -50.70 4.38 15.65
C LYS A 901 -52.06 4.08 16.30
N LYS A 902 -52.69 2.97 15.91
CA LYS A 902 -54.00 2.51 16.40
C LYS A 902 -54.04 1.00 16.53
N VAL A 903 -54.72 0.50 17.56
CA VAL A 903 -54.90 -0.92 17.83
C VAL A 903 -56.34 -1.15 18.26
N SER A 904 -57.02 -2.11 17.63
CA SER A 904 -58.47 -2.30 17.81
C SER A 904 -58.85 -2.89 19.17
N TYR A 905 -58.06 -3.83 19.69
CA TYR A 905 -58.29 -4.46 21.00
C TYR A 905 -56.97 -4.89 21.65
N LEU A 906 -56.92 -4.89 22.98
CA LEU A 906 -55.86 -5.49 23.80
C LEU A 906 -56.50 -6.27 24.95
N ASP A 907 -56.35 -7.60 24.92
CA ASP A 907 -57.03 -8.49 25.87
C ASP A 907 -56.44 -8.42 27.29
N PRO A 908 -57.14 -8.93 28.32
CA PRO A 908 -56.66 -8.86 29.70
C PRO A 908 -55.26 -9.48 29.85
N LYS A 909 -54.36 -8.79 30.55
CA LYS A 909 -52.94 -9.16 30.75
C LYS A 909 -52.07 -9.23 29.49
N GLN A 910 -52.55 -8.80 28.32
CA GLN A 910 -51.70 -8.69 27.14
C GLN A 910 -50.91 -7.38 27.12
N GLU A 911 -49.72 -7.44 26.52
CA GLU A 911 -48.86 -6.31 26.27
C GLU A 911 -48.74 -6.04 24.77
N ILE A 912 -48.48 -4.78 24.42
CA ILE A 912 -48.25 -4.34 23.06
C ILE A 912 -47.02 -3.45 22.98
N THR A 913 -46.16 -3.73 22.02
CA THR A 913 -44.99 -2.91 21.70
C THR A 913 -45.34 -1.91 20.61
N ILE A 914 -45.06 -0.63 20.86
CA ILE A 914 -45.09 0.44 19.86
C ILE A 914 -43.67 0.87 19.54
N THR A 915 -43.41 1.23 18.29
CA THR A 915 -42.11 1.74 17.83
C THR A 915 -42.25 3.24 17.55
N LEU A 916 -41.38 4.04 18.15
CA LEU A 916 -41.20 5.45 17.85
C LEU A 916 -40.10 5.57 16.79
N ILE A 917 -40.45 6.00 15.59
CA ILE A 917 -39.52 6.28 14.50
C ILE A 917 -39.18 7.77 14.59
N ILE A 918 -37.95 8.09 14.95
CA ILE A 918 -37.46 9.44 15.21
C ILE A 918 -36.61 9.87 14.03
N THR A 919 -37.13 10.76 13.18
CA THR A 919 -36.38 11.33 12.05
C THR A 919 -35.83 12.69 12.46
N SER A 920 -34.63 12.72 13.05
CA SER A 920 -34.06 13.93 13.67
C SER A 920 -33.30 14.79 12.64
N PRO A 921 -33.74 16.02 12.31
CA PRO A 921 -32.98 16.91 11.42
C PRO A 921 -31.61 17.33 11.99
N THR A 922 -30.68 17.75 11.14
CA THR A 922 -29.32 18.21 11.52
C THR A 922 -29.28 19.43 12.45
N TYR A 923 -30.41 20.08 12.72
CA TYR A 923 -30.55 21.30 13.53
C TYR A 923 -31.28 21.07 14.86
N VAL A 924 -31.49 19.83 15.29
CA VAL A 924 -32.07 19.53 16.61
C VAL A 924 -31.04 19.80 17.71
N GLU A 925 -31.46 20.49 18.78
CA GLU A 925 -30.61 20.81 19.95
C GLU A 925 -30.06 19.54 20.60
N LEU A 926 -28.74 19.49 20.78
CA LEU A 926 -28.00 18.41 21.44
C LEU A 926 -28.35 18.32 22.94
N GLY A 927 -28.20 17.13 23.51
CA GLY A 927 -28.47 16.84 24.92
C GLY A 927 -29.85 16.25 25.21
N LYS A 928 -30.27 16.29 26.49
CA LYS A 928 -31.43 15.55 27.01
C LYS A 928 -32.78 16.19 26.63
N GLN A 929 -33.66 15.40 26.02
CA GLN A 929 -35.00 15.75 25.58
C GLN A 929 -36.03 14.81 26.20
N GLU A 930 -36.99 15.35 26.95
CA GLU A 930 -38.07 14.56 27.55
C GLU A 930 -39.29 14.44 26.61
N LEU A 931 -39.83 13.22 26.52
CA LEU A 931 -41.05 12.91 25.77
C LEU A 931 -42.07 12.22 26.68
N THR A 932 -43.34 12.50 26.45
CA THR A 932 -44.46 11.78 27.06
C THR A 932 -45.28 11.07 25.98
N ILE A 933 -45.36 9.75 26.08
CA ILE A 933 -46.16 8.89 25.23
C ILE A 933 -47.44 8.53 25.96
N THR A 934 -48.58 8.78 25.33
CA THR A 934 -49.91 8.54 25.89
C THR A 934 -50.68 7.54 25.02
N MET A 935 -51.20 6.49 25.66
CA MET A 935 -52.17 5.56 25.10
C MET A 935 -53.58 5.94 25.57
N LYS A 936 -54.52 6.12 24.65
CA LYS A 936 -55.94 6.39 24.94
C LYS A 936 -56.84 5.36 24.28
N GLY A 937 -57.89 4.92 24.97
CA GLY A 937 -58.92 4.07 24.39
C GLY A 937 -60.10 3.93 25.34
N LYS A 938 -60.81 2.81 25.25
CA LYS A 938 -62.00 2.53 26.07
C LYS A 938 -61.86 1.23 26.84
N LYS A 939 -62.32 1.27 28.09
CA LYS A 939 -62.51 0.12 28.95
C LYS A 939 -64.00 0.02 29.29
N GLY A 940 -64.70 -0.91 28.65
CA GLY A 940 -66.17 -0.92 28.64
C GLY A 940 -66.74 0.37 28.05
N THR A 941 -67.48 1.15 28.85
CA THR A 941 -68.03 2.47 28.47
C THR A 941 -67.20 3.65 28.98
N LYS A 942 -66.11 3.41 29.71
CA LYS A 942 -65.28 4.45 30.31
C LYS A 942 -64.04 4.71 29.47
N ASP A 943 -63.65 5.97 29.36
CA ASP A 943 -62.39 6.35 28.72
C ASP A 943 -61.21 5.87 29.57
N TYR A 944 -60.20 5.33 28.89
CA TYR A 944 -58.97 4.82 29.47
C TYR A 944 -57.78 5.63 28.94
N THR A 945 -56.85 5.99 29.81
CA THR A 945 -55.62 6.70 29.45
C THR A 945 -54.46 6.18 30.28
N ASP A 946 -53.37 5.81 29.62
CA ASP A 946 -52.08 5.44 30.22
C ASP A 946 -50.98 6.30 29.61
N SER A 947 -50.00 6.76 30.40
CA SER A 947 -48.93 7.63 29.91
C SER A 947 -47.57 7.25 30.50
N LYS A 948 -46.54 7.23 29.65
CA LYS A 948 -45.15 6.97 30.00
C LYS A 948 -44.28 8.16 29.59
N LYS A 949 -43.35 8.55 30.46
CA LYS A 949 -42.30 9.54 30.11
C LYS A 949 -41.00 8.83 29.80
N ILE A 950 -40.27 9.31 28.80
CA ILE A 950 -38.91 8.86 28.43
C ILE A 950 -38.00 10.07 28.22
N THR A 951 -36.68 9.87 28.40
CA THR A 951 -35.65 10.87 28.15
C THR A 951 -34.75 10.38 27.03
N LEU A 952 -34.51 11.21 26.03
CA LEU A 952 -33.66 10.93 24.86
C LEU A 952 -32.44 11.85 24.90
N GLU A 953 -31.26 11.34 24.62
CA GLU A 953 -30.02 12.15 24.58
C GLU A 953 -29.47 12.16 23.16
N ILE A 954 -29.36 13.36 22.57
CA ILE A 954 -28.99 13.54 21.15
C ILE A 954 -27.53 13.98 21.07
N HIS A 955 -26.71 13.21 20.34
CA HIS A 955 -25.28 13.45 20.10
C HIS A 955 -24.99 13.65 18.60
N GLU A 956 -23.90 14.36 18.26
CA GLU A 956 -23.45 14.51 16.87
C GLU A 956 -22.67 13.30 16.36
N LEU A 957 -22.03 12.56 17.27
CA LEU A 957 -21.08 11.49 16.97
C LEU A 957 -21.59 10.17 17.58
N SER A 958 -21.37 9.05 16.91
CA SER A 958 -21.64 7.73 17.49
C SER A 958 -20.55 7.30 18.46
N VAL A 959 -20.91 6.48 19.45
CA VAL A 959 -19.95 5.90 20.41
C VAL A 959 -18.92 5.03 19.67
N GLU A 960 -19.34 4.30 18.63
CA GLU A 960 -18.48 3.49 17.78
C GLU A 960 -17.43 4.36 17.07
N ARG A 961 -17.85 5.47 16.45
CA ARG A 961 -16.92 6.37 15.77
C ARG A 961 -15.97 7.05 16.76
N ALA A 962 -16.46 7.42 17.93
CA ALA A 962 -15.63 8.02 18.97
C ALA A 962 -14.59 7.01 19.53
N LYS A 963 -14.93 5.71 19.63
CA LYS A 963 -13.98 4.63 19.97
C LYS A 963 -12.93 4.41 18.87
N GLU A 964 -13.33 4.45 17.61
CA GLU A 964 -12.39 4.41 16.48
C GLU A 964 -11.40 5.59 16.55
N MET A 965 -11.90 6.79 16.83
CA MET A 965 -11.05 7.99 16.98
C MET A 965 -10.06 7.84 18.14
N LEU A 966 -10.45 7.27 19.29
CA LEU A 966 -9.51 6.97 20.38
C LEU A 966 -8.43 5.96 19.97
N LYS A 967 -8.81 4.90 19.26
CA LYS A 967 -7.85 3.91 18.74
C LYS A 967 -6.86 4.54 17.75
N GLU A 968 -7.35 5.39 16.85
CA GLU A 968 -6.51 6.16 15.93
C GLU A 968 -5.53 7.08 16.69
N LEU A 969 -5.93 7.67 17.82
CA LEU A 969 -5.04 8.48 18.65
C LEU A 969 -3.96 7.67 19.36
N GLU A 970 -4.28 6.49 19.88
CA GLU A 970 -3.28 5.59 20.46
C GLU A 970 -2.22 5.20 19.44
N GLU A 971 -2.63 4.89 18.21
CA GLU A 971 -1.71 4.58 17.13
C GLU A 971 -0.85 5.78 16.74
N LEU A 972 -1.43 7.00 16.68
CA LEU A 972 -0.68 8.23 16.38
C LEU A 972 0.33 8.57 17.48
N ILE A 973 -0.04 8.45 18.76
CA ILE A 973 0.86 8.68 19.89
C ILE A 973 1.98 7.63 19.90
N LYS A 974 1.68 6.37 19.61
CA LYS A 974 2.70 5.32 19.46
C LYS A 974 3.69 5.63 18.33
N LYS A 975 3.22 6.13 17.19
CA LYS A 975 4.12 6.58 16.09
C LYS A 975 5.02 7.73 16.51
N LEU A 976 4.54 8.64 17.34
CA LEU A 976 5.36 9.72 17.91
C LEU A 976 6.45 9.15 18.85
N GLU A 977 6.11 8.15 19.66
CA GLU A 977 7.07 7.46 20.55
C GLU A 977 8.12 6.65 19.78
N GLU A 978 7.74 6.01 18.68
CA GLU A 978 8.66 5.25 17.81
C GLU A 978 9.77 6.13 17.20
N ILE A 979 9.50 7.43 17.00
CA ILE A 979 10.50 8.42 16.59
C ILE A 979 11.17 9.15 17.78
N ASN A 980 11.11 8.57 18.98
CA ASN A 980 11.67 9.09 20.24
C ASN A 980 11.14 10.48 20.66
N LEU A 981 9.94 10.85 20.26
CA LEU A 981 9.27 12.07 20.71
C LEU A 981 8.11 11.71 21.63
N SER A 982 7.89 12.50 22.69
CA SER A 982 6.73 12.33 23.58
C SER A 982 6.25 13.68 24.08
N SER A 983 4.94 13.83 24.32
CA SER A 983 4.37 15.08 24.82
C SER A 983 3.33 14.81 25.89
N GLN A 984 3.68 15.15 27.13
CA GLN A 984 2.78 15.06 28.30
C GLN A 984 1.46 15.81 28.06
N TYR A 985 1.50 16.91 27.30
CA TYR A 985 0.31 17.66 26.94
C TYR A 985 -0.64 16.85 26.05
N LEU A 986 -0.12 16.14 25.05
CA LEU A 986 -0.92 15.29 24.16
C LEU A 986 -1.43 14.03 24.88
N GLU A 987 -0.60 13.42 25.74
CA GLU A 987 -1.01 12.30 26.59
C GLU A 987 -2.12 12.69 27.57
N ASN A 988 -2.06 13.89 28.14
CA ASN A 988 -3.12 14.41 29.01
C ASN A 988 -4.43 14.62 28.23
N LEU A 989 -4.38 15.11 26.98
CA LEU A 989 -5.56 15.26 26.12
C LEU A 989 -6.14 13.89 25.70
N LEU A 990 -5.30 12.88 25.49
CA LEU A 990 -5.76 11.50 25.26
C LEU A 990 -6.48 10.95 26.49
N ASN A 991 -5.92 11.14 27.69
CA ASN A 991 -6.56 10.74 28.95
C ASN A 991 -7.88 11.49 29.19
N GLU A 992 -7.93 12.79 28.91
CA GLU A 992 -9.18 13.56 28.94
C GLU A 992 -10.20 13.03 27.94
N SER A 993 -9.76 12.55 26.78
CA SER A 993 -10.64 11.90 25.79
C SER A 993 -11.18 10.56 26.29
N TYR A 994 -10.39 9.79 27.05
CA TYR A 994 -10.86 8.56 27.71
C TYR A 994 -11.88 8.85 28.83
N GLU A 995 -11.64 9.89 29.63
CA GLU A 995 -12.61 10.35 30.65
C GLU A 995 -13.89 10.91 30.00
N ALA A 996 -13.76 11.61 28.88
CA ALA A 996 -14.88 12.10 28.08
C ALA A 996 -15.72 10.95 27.52
N MET A 997 -15.09 9.83 27.13
CA MET A 997 -15.78 8.62 26.71
C MET A 997 -16.59 8.00 27.86
N GLY A 998 -16.04 7.97 29.08
CA GLY A 998 -16.72 7.47 30.28
C GLY A 998 -17.90 8.33 30.74
N THR A 999 -17.90 9.62 30.36
CA THR A 999 -18.97 10.58 30.65
C THR A 999 -19.89 10.87 29.45
N PHE A 1000 -19.72 10.14 28.34
CA PHE A 1000 -20.47 10.30 27.07
C PHE A 1000 -20.38 11.71 26.45
N ASN A 1001 -19.29 12.43 26.69
CA ASN A 1001 -18.99 13.72 26.04
C ASN A 1001 -18.22 13.49 24.73
N LEU A 1002 -18.91 13.00 23.71
CA LEU A 1002 -18.31 12.55 22.44
C LEU A 1002 -17.75 13.72 21.61
N GLU A 1003 -18.28 14.92 21.81
CA GLU A 1003 -17.81 16.14 21.16
C GLU A 1003 -16.40 16.54 21.65
N LEU A 1004 -16.12 16.36 22.95
CA LEU A 1004 -14.79 16.58 23.51
C LEU A 1004 -13.76 15.57 22.98
N VAL A 1005 -14.16 14.32 22.76
CA VAL A 1005 -13.30 13.29 22.12
C VAL A 1005 -12.90 13.72 20.70
N ARG A 1006 -13.85 14.25 19.92
CA ARG A 1006 -13.57 14.76 18.57
C ARG A 1006 -12.63 15.96 18.59
N ASP A 1007 -12.87 16.91 19.48
CA ASP A 1007 -12.10 18.15 19.52
C ASP A 1007 -10.65 17.86 19.94
N ASN A 1008 -10.45 17.00 20.94
CA ASN A 1008 -9.12 16.52 21.35
C ASN A 1008 -8.45 15.68 20.25
N TYR A 1009 -9.22 14.85 19.52
CA TYR A 1009 -8.69 14.10 18.38
C TYR A 1009 -8.07 15.01 17.31
N ASN A 1010 -8.77 16.09 16.95
CA ASN A 1010 -8.30 17.03 15.92
C ASN A 1010 -7.00 17.72 16.36
N ILE A 1011 -6.93 18.17 17.63
CA ILE A 1011 -5.75 18.83 18.19
C ILE A 1011 -4.54 17.89 18.20
N ILE A 1012 -4.72 16.67 18.72
CA ILE A 1012 -3.62 15.69 18.83
C ILE A 1012 -3.14 15.28 17.43
N LYS A 1013 -4.05 14.99 16.50
CA LYS A 1013 -3.72 14.60 15.13
C LYS A 1013 -2.93 15.68 14.41
N GLU A 1014 -3.36 16.94 14.51
CA GLU A 1014 -2.68 18.06 13.87
C GLU A 1014 -1.26 18.27 14.43
N GLN A 1015 -1.10 18.24 15.76
CA GLN A 1015 0.20 18.40 16.41
C GLN A 1015 1.18 17.26 16.09
N ILE A 1016 0.70 16.02 16.02
CA ILE A 1016 1.52 14.86 15.64
C ILE A 1016 1.91 14.93 14.17
N ASN A 1017 1.02 15.36 13.27
CA ASN A 1017 1.36 15.54 11.86
C ASN A 1017 2.45 16.60 11.69
N TYR A 1018 2.35 17.75 12.38
CA TYR A 1018 3.43 18.75 12.38
C TYR A 1018 4.76 18.16 12.87
N ALA A 1019 4.75 17.30 13.88
CA ALA A 1019 5.95 16.65 14.38
C ALA A 1019 6.57 15.69 13.35
N LEU A 1020 5.76 14.79 12.78
CA LEU A 1020 6.19 13.79 11.80
C LEU A 1020 6.72 14.43 10.51
N ASP A 1021 5.97 15.39 9.96
CA ASP A 1021 6.38 16.11 8.76
C ASP A 1021 7.67 16.92 9.00
N SER A 1022 7.81 17.53 10.18
CA SER A 1022 9.03 18.25 10.54
C SER A 1022 10.24 17.32 10.60
N VAL A 1023 10.14 16.14 11.23
CA VAL A 1023 11.24 15.17 11.30
C VAL A 1023 11.65 14.69 9.91
N LYS A 1024 10.67 14.35 9.06
CA LYS A 1024 10.92 13.93 7.67
C LYS A 1024 11.66 15.01 6.87
N ILE A 1025 11.19 16.25 6.94
CA ILE A 1025 11.81 17.39 6.25
C ILE A 1025 13.21 17.68 6.82
N ILE A 1026 13.41 17.53 8.14
CA ILE A 1026 14.72 17.69 8.78
C ILE A 1026 15.70 16.65 8.24
N GLU A 1027 15.34 15.36 8.17
CA GLU A 1027 16.22 14.30 7.66
C GLU A 1027 16.64 14.54 6.20
N GLU A 1028 15.69 14.96 5.37
CA GLU A 1028 15.94 15.32 3.98
C GLU A 1028 16.89 16.52 3.87
N LEU A 1029 16.60 17.61 4.59
CA LEU A 1029 17.42 18.81 4.59
C LEU A 1029 18.81 18.58 5.20
N GLU A 1030 18.96 17.71 6.20
CA GLU A 1030 20.26 17.33 6.76
C GLU A 1030 21.17 16.71 5.70
N SER A 1031 20.63 15.77 4.91
CA SER A 1031 21.35 15.14 3.80
C SER A 1031 21.71 16.16 2.72
N LEU A 1032 20.75 17.01 2.35
CA LEU A 1032 20.93 18.03 1.31
C LEU A 1032 21.97 19.09 1.72
N ILE A 1033 21.87 19.63 2.94
CA ILE A 1033 22.82 20.61 3.49
C ILE A 1033 24.22 19.99 3.61
N SER A 1034 24.32 18.74 4.08
CA SER A 1034 25.62 18.04 4.16
C SER A 1034 26.25 17.87 2.77
N SER A 1035 25.45 17.50 1.75
CA SER A 1035 25.92 17.39 0.37
C SER A 1035 26.35 18.75 -0.21
N ALA A 1036 25.63 19.83 0.09
CA ALA A 1036 25.99 21.17 -0.31
C ALA A 1036 27.29 21.66 0.35
N GLU A 1037 27.48 21.39 1.65
CA GLU A 1037 28.71 21.69 2.39
C GLU A 1037 29.91 20.90 1.84
N GLU A 1038 29.74 19.61 1.50
CA GLU A 1038 30.78 18.80 0.86
C GLU A 1038 31.17 19.31 -0.52
N LYS A 1039 30.18 19.77 -1.29
CA LYS A 1039 30.39 20.49 -2.57
C LYS A 1039 30.99 21.87 -2.36
N GLY A 1040 31.08 22.37 -1.12
CA GLY A 1040 31.68 23.66 -0.79
C GLY A 1040 30.81 24.88 -1.11
N ILE A 1041 29.50 24.68 -1.19
CA ILE A 1041 28.46 25.72 -1.35
C ILE A 1041 28.12 26.28 0.04
N ASP A 1042 27.97 27.60 0.18
CA ASP A 1042 27.65 28.23 1.46
C ASP A 1042 26.15 28.10 1.76
N VAL A 1043 25.82 27.23 2.71
CA VAL A 1043 24.45 26.97 3.19
C VAL A 1043 24.30 27.35 4.67
N SER A 1044 25.06 28.35 5.12
CA SER A 1044 25.17 28.69 6.54
C SER A 1044 23.88 29.21 7.18
N GLN A 1045 22.99 29.89 6.44
CA GLN A 1045 21.69 30.30 6.98
C GLN A 1045 20.74 29.11 7.08
N SER A 1046 20.71 28.24 6.07
CA SER A 1046 19.92 27.01 6.10
C SER A 1046 20.36 26.10 7.24
N ALA A 1047 21.66 25.90 7.45
CA ALA A 1047 22.17 25.11 8.57
C ALA A 1047 21.78 25.71 9.93
N ARG A 1048 21.75 27.05 10.05
CA ARG A 1048 21.32 27.74 11.27
C ARG A 1048 19.82 27.59 11.53
N LEU A 1049 18.98 27.77 10.51
CA LEU A 1049 17.53 27.63 10.61
C LEU A 1049 17.13 26.17 10.90
N LEU A 1050 17.80 25.21 10.27
CA LEU A 1050 17.61 23.79 10.56
C LEU A 1050 17.90 23.47 12.03
N LYS A 1051 18.95 24.06 12.60
CA LYS A 1051 19.28 23.90 14.02
C LYS A 1051 18.20 24.49 14.94
N LEU A 1052 17.61 25.62 14.56
CA LEU A 1052 16.49 26.22 15.30
C LEU A 1052 15.20 25.40 15.17
N ALA A 1053 14.98 24.72 14.04
CA ALA A 1053 13.88 23.80 13.85
C ALA A 1053 14.04 22.55 14.75
N LYS A 1054 15.22 21.92 14.76
CA LYS A 1054 15.54 20.80 15.66
C LYS A 1054 15.34 21.15 17.14
N LEU A 1055 15.81 22.34 17.56
CA LEU A 1055 15.60 22.82 18.93
C LEU A 1055 14.12 23.02 19.28
N SER A 1056 13.26 23.41 18.34
CA SER A 1056 11.82 23.50 18.59
C SER A 1056 11.14 22.13 18.64
N ILE A 1057 11.61 21.12 17.88
CA ILE A 1057 11.19 19.73 18.08
C ILE A 1057 11.58 19.22 19.46
N GLU A 1058 12.82 19.46 19.89
CA GLU A 1058 13.30 19.07 21.24
C GLU A 1058 12.49 19.74 22.35
N ARG A 1059 12.02 20.98 22.11
CA ARG A 1059 11.13 21.72 23.02
C ARG A 1059 9.66 21.32 22.90
N LYS A 1060 9.31 20.42 21.97
CA LYS A 1060 7.95 19.92 21.73
C LYS A 1060 6.99 21.00 21.22
N GLU A 1061 7.53 21.98 20.50
CA GLU A 1061 6.80 23.06 19.84
C GLU A 1061 6.57 22.68 18.36
N PHE A 1062 5.73 21.67 18.10
CA PHE A 1062 5.67 21.01 16.79
C PHE A 1062 5.25 21.93 15.63
N GLU A 1063 4.27 22.82 15.85
CA GLU A 1063 3.84 23.80 14.85
C GLU A 1063 4.97 24.80 14.51
N GLN A 1064 5.70 25.29 15.53
CA GLN A 1064 6.84 26.19 15.31
C GLN A 1064 8.01 25.48 14.63
N ALA A 1065 8.24 24.21 14.97
CA ALA A 1065 9.21 23.39 14.27
C ALA A 1065 8.86 23.30 12.79
N TYR A 1066 7.61 22.95 12.46
CA TYR A 1066 7.13 22.81 11.09
C TYR A 1066 7.33 24.10 10.26
N SER A 1067 6.94 25.25 10.80
CA SER A 1067 7.20 26.55 10.17
C SER A 1067 8.68 26.78 9.91
N ARG A 1068 9.55 26.51 10.90
CA ARG A 1068 11.00 26.71 10.76
C ARG A 1068 11.63 25.77 9.74
N VAL A 1069 11.16 24.53 9.61
CA VAL A 1069 11.69 23.63 8.57
C VAL A 1069 11.25 24.05 7.18
N LYS A 1070 10.03 24.58 7.02
CA LYS A 1070 9.57 25.17 5.74
C LYS A 1070 10.39 26.40 5.35
N ASP A 1071 10.67 27.29 6.31
CA ASP A 1071 11.57 28.43 6.09
C ASP A 1071 12.98 27.96 5.72
N THR A 1072 13.45 26.87 6.33
CA THR A 1072 14.76 26.27 6.01
C THR A 1072 14.76 25.69 4.60
N GLN A 1073 13.71 25.00 4.15
CA GLN A 1073 13.60 24.50 2.77
C GLN A 1073 13.67 25.63 1.75
N LEU A 1074 12.94 26.72 1.99
CA LEU A 1074 12.96 27.90 1.12
C LEU A 1074 14.35 28.56 1.10
N THR A 1075 14.97 28.72 2.28
CA THR A 1075 16.31 29.32 2.40
C THR A 1075 17.36 28.45 1.70
N TYR A 1076 17.29 27.13 1.83
CA TYR A 1076 18.20 26.20 1.16
C TYR A 1076 18.05 26.26 -0.37
N ALA A 1077 16.82 26.31 -0.86
CA ALA A 1077 16.55 26.48 -2.28
C ALA A 1077 17.15 27.79 -2.82
N LEU A 1078 17.10 28.88 -2.04
CA LEU A 1078 17.70 30.17 -2.40
C LEU A 1078 19.24 30.14 -2.33
N GLU A 1079 19.84 29.50 -1.32
CA GLU A 1079 21.30 29.42 -1.15
C GLU A 1079 21.97 28.50 -2.20
N VAL A 1080 21.26 27.52 -2.75
CA VAL A 1080 21.80 26.57 -3.76
C VAL A 1080 21.50 27.00 -5.20
N LYS A 1081 20.51 27.87 -5.43
CA LYS A 1081 20.13 28.32 -6.78
C LYS A 1081 21.28 29.07 -7.46
N GLY A 1082 21.85 28.46 -8.50
CA GLY A 1082 22.89 29.06 -9.34
C GLY A 1082 24.33 28.88 -8.85
N GLU A 1083 24.55 28.18 -7.72
CA GLU A 1083 25.87 27.93 -7.15
C GLU A 1083 26.47 26.60 -7.62
N PHE A 1084 27.71 26.63 -8.11
CA PHE A 1084 28.43 25.43 -8.54
C PHE A 1084 29.39 24.93 -7.46
N GLY A 1085 29.36 23.61 -7.18
CA GLY A 1085 30.31 23.00 -6.25
C GLY A 1085 31.79 23.17 -6.65
N LYS A 1086 32.69 23.24 -5.66
CA LYS A 1086 34.13 23.40 -5.86
C LYS A 1086 34.70 22.27 -6.72
N LEU A 1087 35.53 22.63 -7.70
CA LEU A 1087 36.20 21.71 -8.62
C LEU A 1087 36.97 20.58 -7.92
N SER A 1088 37.49 20.83 -6.71
CA SER A 1088 38.19 19.84 -5.88
C SER A 1088 37.32 18.66 -5.42
N TYR A 1089 36.01 18.85 -5.24
CA TYR A 1089 35.07 17.79 -4.84
C TYR A 1089 34.89 16.79 -5.99
N TYR A 1090 34.57 17.29 -7.19
CA TYR A 1090 34.37 16.46 -8.38
C TYR A 1090 35.64 15.66 -8.78
N LEU A 1091 36.83 16.25 -8.58
CA LEU A 1091 38.11 15.57 -8.82
C LEU A 1091 38.38 14.37 -7.90
N LYS A 1092 37.74 14.32 -6.73
CA LYS A 1092 37.91 13.26 -5.73
C LYS A 1092 36.87 12.14 -5.88
N GLU A 1093 35.63 12.51 -6.20
CA GLU A 1093 34.48 11.60 -6.19
C GLU A 1093 34.30 10.83 -7.51
N TYR A 1094 34.64 11.43 -8.66
CA TYR A 1094 34.44 10.82 -10.00
C TYR A 1094 35.76 10.64 -10.79
N PRO A 1095 36.77 9.92 -10.28
CA PRO A 1095 38.08 9.82 -10.93
C PRO A 1095 38.03 9.08 -12.28
N GLY A 1096 37.09 8.13 -12.45
CA GLY A 1096 36.92 7.37 -13.69
C GLY A 1096 36.30 8.19 -14.83
N GLU A 1097 35.26 8.96 -14.54
CA GLU A 1097 34.52 9.76 -15.51
C GLU A 1097 35.31 11.00 -15.95
N LEU A 1098 36.04 11.64 -15.03
CA LEU A 1098 36.99 12.70 -15.37
C LEU A 1098 38.20 12.19 -16.16
N SER A 1099 38.60 10.93 -16.02
CA SER A 1099 39.66 10.33 -16.86
C SER A 1099 39.22 10.16 -18.32
N LEU A 1100 37.93 9.84 -18.56
CA LEU A 1100 37.32 9.79 -19.88
C LEU A 1100 37.13 11.19 -20.46
N GLY A 1101 36.72 12.16 -19.64
CA GLY A 1101 36.65 13.58 -20.04
C GLY A 1101 38.02 14.17 -20.39
N ALA A 1102 39.06 13.84 -19.62
CA ALA A 1102 40.44 14.22 -19.93
C ALA A 1102 40.98 13.51 -21.18
N LEU A 1103 40.66 12.22 -21.37
CA LEU A 1103 40.98 11.48 -22.60
C LEU A 1103 40.25 12.09 -23.81
N PHE A 1104 39.00 12.49 -23.64
CA PHE A 1104 38.20 13.17 -24.67
C PHE A 1104 38.77 14.54 -25.01
N LEU A 1105 39.18 15.34 -24.02
CA LEU A 1105 39.88 16.62 -24.26
C LEU A 1105 41.25 16.43 -24.94
N VAL A 1106 41.97 15.35 -24.64
CA VAL A 1106 43.22 15.00 -25.36
C VAL A 1106 42.93 14.56 -26.80
N ILE A 1107 41.89 13.76 -27.03
CA ILE A 1107 41.46 13.32 -28.38
C ILE A 1107 40.92 14.52 -29.18
N PHE A 1108 40.14 15.39 -28.55
CA PHE A 1108 39.53 16.57 -29.15
C PHE A 1108 40.57 17.65 -29.46
N SER A 1109 41.54 17.88 -28.55
CA SER A 1109 42.69 18.76 -28.81
C SER A 1109 43.59 18.21 -29.93
N PHE A 1110 43.79 16.89 -30.00
CA PHE A 1110 44.51 16.24 -31.10
C PHE A 1110 43.75 16.33 -32.43
N GLY A 1111 42.44 16.12 -32.42
CA GLY A 1111 41.55 16.24 -33.57
C GLY A 1111 41.50 17.67 -34.12
N SER A 1112 41.29 18.66 -33.26
CA SER A 1112 41.29 20.09 -33.62
C SER A 1112 42.65 20.56 -34.14
N TYR A 1113 43.78 20.08 -33.59
CA TYR A 1113 45.12 20.33 -34.14
C TYR A 1113 45.28 19.77 -35.57
N LYS A 1114 44.82 18.54 -35.82
CA LYS A 1114 44.89 17.90 -37.14
C LYS A 1114 44.00 18.60 -38.18
N ILE A 1115 42.79 19.00 -37.79
CA ILE A 1115 41.86 19.77 -38.64
C ILE A 1115 42.46 21.14 -39.00
N LYS A 1116 43.04 21.87 -38.02
CA LYS A 1116 43.70 23.16 -38.27
C LYS A 1116 44.89 23.01 -39.22
N LYS A 1117 45.68 21.94 -39.09
CA LYS A 1117 46.80 21.63 -39.99
C LYS A 1117 46.32 21.27 -41.41
N LEU A 1118 45.23 20.51 -41.54
CA LEU A 1118 44.60 20.20 -42.83
C LEU A 1118 44.09 21.48 -43.52
N ARG A 1119 43.46 22.40 -42.78
CA ARG A 1119 42.99 23.69 -43.31
C ARG A 1119 44.16 24.53 -43.86
N LYS A 1120 45.29 24.58 -43.14
CA LYS A 1120 46.49 25.30 -43.61
C LYS A 1120 47.08 24.71 -44.89
N ILE A 1121 47.14 23.37 -45.01
CA ILE A 1121 47.59 22.68 -46.24
C ILE A 1121 46.64 22.94 -47.41
N LYS A 1122 45.32 22.92 -47.19
CA LYS A 1122 44.32 23.22 -48.23
C LYS A 1122 44.48 24.63 -48.79
N ILE A 1123 44.74 25.63 -47.93
CA ILE A 1123 44.97 27.01 -48.34
C ILE A 1123 46.23 27.12 -49.21
N ARG A 1124 47.36 26.55 -48.75
CA ARG A 1124 48.62 26.58 -49.50
C ARG A 1124 48.53 25.89 -50.87
N ILE A 1125 47.79 24.79 -50.98
CA ILE A 1125 47.52 24.13 -52.27
C ILE A 1125 46.73 25.05 -53.21
N LYS A 1126 45.76 25.82 -52.69
CA LYS A 1126 45.00 26.78 -53.49
C LYS A 1126 45.92 27.88 -54.03
N GLU A 1127 46.76 28.46 -53.16
CA GLU A 1127 47.75 29.48 -53.54
C GLU A 1127 48.71 28.98 -54.64
N LEU A 1128 49.27 27.78 -54.48
CA LEU A 1128 50.19 27.21 -55.46
C LEU A 1128 49.52 26.89 -56.81
N LYS A 1129 48.24 26.51 -56.82
CA LYS A 1129 47.48 26.34 -58.08
C LYS A 1129 47.22 27.66 -58.79
N ASP A 1130 46.94 28.72 -58.02
CA ASP A 1130 46.78 30.05 -58.57
C ASP A 1130 48.12 30.59 -59.11
N GLU A 1131 49.24 30.35 -58.39
CA GLU A 1131 50.59 30.70 -58.83
C GLU A 1131 51.01 29.94 -60.10
N GLU A 1132 50.70 28.65 -60.19
CA GLU A 1132 50.93 27.84 -61.40
C GLU A 1132 50.17 28.41 -62.61
N LYS A 1133 48.91 28.82 -62.41
CA LYS A 1133 48.08 29.42 -63.46
C LYS A 1133 48.68 30.73 -63.96
N ILE A 1134 49.11 31.59 -63.04
CA ILE A 1134 49.75 32.88 -63.35
C ILE A 1134 51.07 32.66 -64.11
N LEU A 1135 51.93 31.75 -63.66
CA LEU A 1135 53.19 31.45 -64.34
C LEU A 1135 52.96 30.95 -65.76
N ASN A 1136 51.99 30.07 -66.01
CA ASN A 1136 51.65 29.62 -67.36
C ASN A 1136 51.13 30.77 -68.25
N GLU A 1137 50.40 31.73 -67.68
CA GLU A 1137 49.92 32.91 -68.41
C GLU A 1137 51.07 33.87 -68.76
N LEU A 1138 52.00 34.09 -67.82
CA LEU A 1138 53.21 34.88 -68.06
C LEU A 1138 54.10 34.26 -69.16
N ILE A 1139 54.24 32.93 -69.18
CA ILE A 1139 54.97 32.21 -70.23
C ILE A 1139 54.35 32.45 -71.62
N ARG A 1140 53.01 32.40 -71.72
CA ARG A 1140 52.29 32.68 -72.98
C ARG A 1140 52.46 34.12 -73.43
N ILE A 1141 52.45 35.08 -72.50
CA ILE A 1141 52.69 36.50 -72.79
C ILE A 1141 54.11 36.69 -73.30
N LEU A 1142 55.11 36.11 -72.61
CA LEU A 1142 56.52 36.19 -72.99
C LEU A 1142 56.78 35.63 -74.42
N GLN A 1143 56.17 34.48 -74.74
CA GLN A 1143 56.23 33.88 -76.08
C GLN A 1143 55.61 34.79 -77.15
N LYS A 1144 54.48 35.42 -76.84
CA LYS A 1144 53.83 36.38 -77.74
C LYS A 1144 54.71 37.62 -77.96
N GLU A 1145 55.29 38.17 -76.91
CA GLU A 1145 56.14 39.37 -77.00
C GLU A 1145 57.42 39.14 -77.81
N CYS A 1146 58.05 37.96 -77.69
CA CYS A 1146 59.25 37.62 -78.44
C CYS A 1146 58.94 37.21 -79.90
N PHE A 1147 58.06 36.23 -80.12
CA PHE A 1147 57.87 35.63 -81.45
C PHE A 1147 56.85 36.33 -82.33
N LYS A 1148 55.83 36.98 -81.73
CA LYS A 1148 54.76 37.65 -82.48
C LYS A 1148 54.98 39.16 -82.55
N ASP A 1149 55.23 39.79 -81.40
CA ASP A 1149 55.32 41.24 -81.31
C ASP A 1149 56.77 41.75 -81.49
N LYS A 1150 57.77 40.85 -81.48
CA LYS A 1150 59.21 41.11 -81.70
C LYS A 1150 59.82 42.19 -80.80
N LYS A 1151 59.30 42.32 -79.56
CA LYS A 1151 59.70 43.36 -78.60
C LYS A 1151 60.85 42.97 -77.66
N MET A 1152 61.27 41.71 -77.70
CA MET A 1152 62.26 41.13 -76.77
C MET A 1152 63.33 40.36 -77.56
N SER A 1153 64.60 40.48 -77.15
CA SER A 1153 65.70 39.74 -77.77
C SER A 1153 65.63 38.24 -77.47
N MET A 1154 66.21 37.39 -78.33
CA MET A 1154 66.22 35.93 -78.10
C MET A 1154 67.00 35.55 -76.83
N GLU A 1155 68.03 36.33 -76.45
CA GLU A 1155 68.81 36.09 -75.24
C GLU A 1155 68.03 36.44 -73.95
N GLU A 1156 67.33 37.58 -73.92
CA GLU A 1156 66.42 37.94 -72.81
C GLU A 1156 65.24 36.98 -72.70
N TYR A 1157 64.70 36.53 -73.84
CA TYR A 1157 63.65 35.53 -73.88
C TYR A 1157 64.13 34.22 -73.27
N GLU A 1158 65.30 33.70 -73.68
CA GLU A 1158 65.84 32.44 -73.16
C GLU A 1158 66.11 32.51 -71.65
N ASN A 1159 66.69 33.61 -71.16
CA ASN A 1159 66.98 33.79 -69.74
C ASN A 1159 65.69 33.90 -68.90
N THR A 1160 64.72 34.72 -69.34
CA THR A 1160 63.44 34.90 -68.62
C THR A 1160 62.59 33.63 -68.67
N MET A 1161 62.58 32.94 -69.81
CA MET A 1161 61.89 31.67 -69.99
C MET A 1161 62.52 30.58 -69.11
N LYS A 1162 63.85 30.58 -68.94
CA LYS A 1162 64.55 29.68 -68.02
C LYS A 1162 64.17 29.93 -66.55
N GLU A 1163 64.04 31.18 -66.13
CA GLU A 1163 63.60 31.52 -64.77
C GLU A 1163 62.14 31.15 -64.49
N TYR A 1164 61.22 31.44 -65.42
CA TYR A 1164 59.81 31.08 -65.28
C TYR A 1164 59.62 29.56 -65.29
N ASN A 1165 60.33 28.83 -66.14
CA ASN A 1165 60.30 27.37 -66.12
C ASN A 1165 60.87 26.79 -64.82
N LYS A 1166 61.94 27.38 -64.28
CA LYS A 1166 62.51 26.96 -62.99
C LYS A 1166 61.51 27.17 -61.85
N LYS A 1167 60.86 28.34 -61.78
CA LYS A 1167 59.81 28.62 -60.78
C LYS A 1167 58.61 27.69 -60.95
N LEU A 1168 58.13 27.51 -62.17
CA LEU A 1168 57.00 26.62 -62.46
C LEU A 1168 57.30 25.17 -62.03
N SER A 1169 58.51 24.69 -62.27
CA SER A 1169 58.94 23.36 -61.80
C SER A 1169 58.93 23.25 -60.28
N GLN A 1170 59.39 24.29 -59.56
CA GLN A 1170 59.39 24.31 -58.10
C GLN A 1170 57.96 24.37 -57.52
N THR A 1171 57.10 25.21 -58.09
CA THR A 1171 55.68 25.33 -57.70
C THR A 1171 54.94 24.00 -57.90
N VAL A 1172 55.17 23.31 -59.03
CA VAL A 1172 54.57 22.00 -59.31
C VAL A 1172 55.06 20.92 -58.34
N GLU A 1173 56.37 20.90 -58.01
CA GLU A 1173 56.94 19.94 -57.06
C GLU A 1173 56.37 20.12 -55.64
N GLU A 1174 56.27 21.35 -55.15
CA GLU A 1174 55.67 21.67 -53.83
C GLU A 1174 54.18 21.34 -53.79
N LEU A 1175 53.45 21.60 -54.89
CA LEU A 1175 52.02 21.32 -55.00
C LEU A 1175 51.75 19.81 -54.88
N ILE A 1176 52.52 18.97 -55.56
CA ILE A 1176 52.39 17.49 -55.51
C ILE A 1176 52.66 16.98 -54.09
N GLU A 1177 53.69 17.51 -53.43
CA GLU A 1177 54.05 17.12 -52.06
C GLU A 1177 52.92 17.47 -51.08
N LEU A 1178 52.33 18.67 -51.19
CA LEU A 1178 51.25 19.11 -50.31
C LEU A 1178 49.93 18.39 -50.60
N GLU A 1179 49.58 18.12 -51.87
CA GLU A 1179 48.39 17.32 -52.20
C GLU A 1179 48.49 15.90 -51.63
N THR A 1180 49.68 15.32 -51.64
CA THR A 1180 49.94 14.02 -51.01
C THR A 1180 49.78 14.09 -49.49
N LYS A 1181 50.35 15.12 -48.83
CA LYS A 1181 50.18 15.32 -47.38
C LYS A 1181 48.72 15.55 -46.99
N ARG A 1182 47.93 16.22 -47.83
CA ARG A 1182 46.50 16.51 -47.60
C ARG A 1182 45.65 15.25 -47.49
N VAL A 1183 45.84 14.29 -48.40
CA VAL A 1183 45.04 13.05 -48.46
C VAL A 1183 45.29 12.15 -47.26
N HIS A 1184 46.48 12.21 -46.67
CA HIS A 1184 46.92 11.25 -45.65
C HIS A 1184 46.96 11.80 -44.23
N ILE A 1185 46.64 13.08 -44.02
CA ILE A 1185 46.73 13.71 -42.69
C ILE A 1185 45.72 13.15 -41.67
N LEU A 1186 44.66 12.48 -42.16
CA LEU A 1186 43.57 11.88 -41.38
C LEU A 1186 43.64 10.34 -41.30
N GLY A 1187 44.54 9.67 -42.04
CA GLY A 1187 44.56 8.20 -42.15
C GLY A 1187 45.60 7.51 -41.26
N PHE A 1188 45.20 6.49 -40.50
CA PHE A 1188 46.09 5.59 -39.76
C PHE A 1188 46.47 4.36 -40.62
N THR A 1189 47.26 4.57 -41.69
CA THR A 1189 47.67 3.50 -42.62
C THR A 1189 49.15 3.16 -42.52
N SER A 1190 49.52 1.90 -42.80
CA SER A 1190 50.93 1.46 -42.78
C SER A 1190 51.74 2.12 -43.91
N LYS A 1191 53.03 2.38 -43.63
CA LYS A 1191 53.94 3.13 -44.52
C LYS A 1191 54.05 2.55 -45.93
N ASN A 1192 53.87 1.23 -46.09
CA ASN A 1192 53.87 0.56 -47.40
C ASN A 1192 52.60 0.88 -48.21
N LYS A 1193 51.42 0.77 -47.58
CA LYS A 1193 50.14 1.05 -48.25
C LYS A 1193 50.01 2.54 -48.65
N LEU A 1194 50.63 3.42 -47.87
CA LEU A 1194 50.77 4.86 -48.16
C LEU A 1194 51.54 5.11 -49.47
N LEU A 1195 52.73 4.50 -49.60
CA LEU A 1195 53.59 4.67 -50.78
C LEU A 1195 52.96 4.06 -52.05
N ILE A 1196 52.22 2.95 -51.93
CA ILE A 1196 51.47 2.36 -53.06
C ILE A 1196 50.35 3.29 -53.54
N THR A 1197 49.64 3.92 -52.60
CA THR A 1197 48.55 4.86 -52.93
C THR A 1197 49.10 6.13 -53.57
N GLU A 1198 50.22 6.65 -53.06
CA GLU A 1198 50.96 7.78 -53.63
C GLU A 1198 51.44 7.47 -55.06
N LYS A 1199 52.04 6.28 -55.28
CA LYS A 1199 52.44 5.78 -56.61
C LYS A 1199 51.27 5.78 -57.60
N ASN A 1200 50.13 5.20 -57.22
CA ASN A 1200 48.96 5.12 -58.10
C ASN A 1200 48.42 6.50 -58.45
N ARG A 1201 48.40 7.45 -57.49
CA ARG A 1201 47.95 8.81 -57.76
C ARG A 1201 48.87 9.56 -58.72
N ILE A 1202 50.19 9.39 -58.60
CA ILE A 1202 51.14 9.98 -59.57
C ILE A 1202 50.95 9.38 -60.95
N ILE A 1203 50.72 8.07 -61.07
CA ILE A 1203 50.41 7.42 -62.34
C ILE A 1203 49.12 8.00 -62.96
N ASP A 1204 48.10 8.27 -62.17
CA ASP A 1204 46.87 8.88 -62.67
C ASP A 1204 47.07 10.34 -63.10
N LEU A 1205 47.89 11.12 -62.38
CA LEU A 1205 48.28 12.46 -62.79
C LEU A 1205 49.11 12.45 -64.09
N ILE A 1206 49.98 11.45 -64.29
CA ILE A 1206 50.70 11.25 -65.56
C ILE A 1206 49.72 10.99 -66.70
N LYS A 1207 48.72 10.11 -66.50
CA LYS A 1207 47.69 9.82 -67.52
C LYS A 1207 46.84 11.06 -67.84
N GLU A 1208 46.49 11.85 -66.82
CA GLU A 1208 45.74 13.09 -66.99
C GLU A 1208 46.56 14.12 -67.78
N LEU A 1209 47.83 14.29 -67.42
CA LEU A 1209 48.78 15.15 -68.13
C LEU A 1209 48.96 14.73 -69.60
N GLN A 1210 49.12 13.43 -69.86
CA GLN A 1210 49.20 12.87 -71.22
C GLN A 1210 47.92 13.11 -72.00
N SER A 1211 46.75 12.95 -71.37
CA SER A 1211 45.46 13.24 -71.99
C SER A 1211 45.32 14.72 -72.33
N ASP A 1212 45.72 15.62 -71.44
CA ASP A 1212 45.61 17.06 -71.65
C ASP A 1212 46.55 17.58 -72.75
N TYR A 1213 47.73 16.96 -72.90
CA TYR A 1213 48.66 17.23 -73.99
C TYR A 1213 48.26 16.57 -75.31
N MET A 1214 48.10 15.24 -75.33
CA MET A 1214 47.93 14.44 -76.56
C MET A 1214 46.50 14.46 -77.11
N LYS A 1215 45.48 14.40 -76.24
CA LYS A 1215 44.06 14.38 -76.65
C LYS A 1215 43.45 15.76 -76.69
N LYS A 1216 43.56 16.53 -75.60
CA LYS A 1216 42.89 17.83 -75.49
C LYS A 1216 43.68 18.98 -76.09
N LYS A 1217 44.98 18.79 -76.38
CA LYS A 1217 45.90 19.82 -76.90
C LYS A 1217 45.88 21.13 -76.10
N LYS A 1218 45.59 21.04 -74.79
CA LYS A 1218 45.43 22.17 -73.88
C LYS A 1218 46.74 22.61 -73.23
N LEU A 1219 47.80 21.82 -73.40
CA LEU A 1219 49.09 22.00 -72.74
C LEU A 1219 50.20 22.20 -73.77
N GLU A 1220 51.16 23.08 -73.47
CA GLU A 1220 52.34 23.30 -74.29
C GLU A 1220 53.34 22.15 -74.11
N THR A 1221 54.05 21.76 -75.18
CA THR A 1221 55.02 20.65 -75.19
C THR A 1221 56.05 20.76 -74.08
N ARG A 1222 56.59 21.96 -73.83
CA ARG A 1222 57.64 22.14 -72.82
C ARG A 1222 57.11 22.05 -71.39
N THR A 1223 55.91 22.57 -71.14
CA THR A 1223 55.20 22.40 -69.86
C THR A 1223 54.82 20.95 -69.62
N PHE A 1224 54.47 20.20 -70.69
CA PHE A 1224 54.24 18.76 -70.63
C PHE A 1224 55.52 18.02 -70.23
N GLU A 1225 56.64 18.28 -70.89
CA GLU A 1225 57.93 17.65 -70.63
C GLU A 1225 58.41 17.87 -69.20
N LEU A 1226 58.37 19.11 -68.70
CA LEU A 1226 58.80 19.44 -67.33
C LEU A 1226 57.94 18.76 -66.27
N LYS A 1227 56.61 18.74 -66.45
CA LYS A 1227 55.71 18.03 -65.53
C LYS A 1227 55.90 16.52 -65.60
N MET A 1228 56.14 15.97 -66.79
CA MET A 1228 56.42 14.55 -66.99
C MET A 1228 57.73 14.13 -66.33
N GLU A 1229 58.78 14.93 -66.46
CA GLU A 1229 60.08 14.70 -65.81
C GLU A 1229 59.96 14.72 -64.28
N SER A 1230 59.25 15.71 -63.72
CA SER A 1230 58.99 15.79 -62.28
C SER A 1230 58.18 14.60 -61.77
N PHE A 1231 57.11 14.20 -62.47
CA PHE A 1231 56.32 13.02 -62.09
C PHE A 1231 57.13 11.73 -62.17
N ASN A 1232 57.95 11.54 -63.20
CA ASN A 1232 58.80 10.36 -63.34
C ASN A 1232 59.89 10.30 -62.28
N LYS A 1233 60.52 11.43 -61.95
CA LYS A 1233 61.49 11.51 -60.85
C LYS A 1233 60.83 11.11 -59.52
N LYS A 1234 59.62 11.62 -59.25
CA LYS A 1234 58.89 11.30 -58.02
C LYS A 1234 58.44 9.84 -57.96
N LEU A 1235 58.00 9.29 -59.09
CA LEU A 1235 57.65 7.88 -59.22
C LEU A 1235 58.88 7.00 -58.92
N SER A 1236 60.05 7.34 -59.45
CA SER A 1236 61.30 6.63 -59.19
C SER A 1236 61.70 6.67 -57.72
N GLU A 1237 61.59 7.83 -57.04
CA GLU A 1237 61.86 7.95 -55.61
C GLU A 1237 60.92 7.08 -54.75
N ILE A 1238 59.65 6.96 -55.15
CA ILE A 1238 58.65 6.15 -54.44
C ILE A 1238 58.92 4.66 -54.68
N GLU A 1239 59.26 4.27 -55.90
CA GLU A 1239 59.62 2.89 -56.24
C GLU A 1239 60.89 2.44 -55.52
N GLU A 1240 61.90 3.30 -55.39
CA GLU A 1240 63.10 3.03 -54.59
C GLU A 1240 62.76 2.85 -53.10
N LYS A 1241 61.86 3.66 -52.56
CA LYS A 1241 61.38 3.54 -51.17
C LYS A 1241 60.55 2.27 -50.94
N LEU A 1242 59.77 1.85 -51.93
CA LEU A 1242 59.03 0.58 -51.88
C LEU A 1242 59.99 -0.61 -51.97
N ALA A 1243 60.96 -0.59 -52.88
CA ALA A 1243 61.97 -1.64 -53.01
C ALA A 1243 62.84 -1.78 -51.75
N THR A 1244 63.23 -0.67 -51.11
CA THR A 1244 63.99 -0.69 -49.84
C THR A 1244 63.15 -1.20 -48.66
N LEU A 1245 61.84 -0.93 -48.65
CA LEU A 1245 60.91 -1.49 -47.65
C LEU A 1245 60.70 -2.99 -47.88
N GLU A 1246 60.51 -3.41 -49.13
CA GLU A 1246 60.41 -4.82 -49.52
C GLU A 1246 61.68 -5.60 -49.17
N ALA A 1247 62.86 -5.02 -49.44
CA ALA A 1247 64.16 -5.55 -49.04
C ALA A 1247 64.32 -5.64 -47.51
N LYS A 1248 63.81 -4.66 -46.74
CA LYS A 1248 63.80 -4.71 -45.27
C LYS A 1248 62.86 -5.77 -44.70
N THR A 1249 61.73 -6.03 -45.36
CA THR A 1249 60.83 -7.12 -44.99
C THR A 1249 61.38 -8.49 -45.39
N ALA A 1250 62.07 -8.60 -46.53
CA ALA A 1250 62.75 -9.80 -46.98
C ALA A 1250 63.97 -10.13 -46.09
N SER A 1251 64.75 -9.14 -45.65
CA SER A 1251 65.88 -9.36 -44.73
C SER A 1251 65.44 -9.80 -43.34
N LYS A 1252 64.26 -9.36 -42.88
CA LYS A 1252 63.61 -9.87 -41.65
C LYS A 1252 63.17 -11.34 -41.76
N SER A 1253 62.86 -11.81 -42.97
CA SER A 1253 62.49 -13.21 -43.23
C SER A 1253 63.70 -14.17 -43.30
N TRP A 1254 64.91 -13.66 -43.54
CA TRP A 1254 66.13 -14.46 -43.68
C TRP A 1254 67.13 -14.33 -42.50
N GLY A 1255 66.78 -13.59 -41.44
CA GLY A 1255 67.53 -13.60 -40.18
C GLY A 1255 68.96 -13.01 -40.22
N ILE A 1256 69.29 -12.15 -41.19
CA ILE A 1256 70.60 -11.49 -41.26
C ILE A 1256 70.47 -10.00 -40.96
N SER A 1257 71.09 -9.56 -39.86
CA SER A 1257 71.22 -8.15 -39.47
C SER A 1257 72.41 -7.51 -40.19
N LEU A 1258 72.14 -6.81 -41.30
CA LEU A 1258 73.11 -5.91 -41.92
C LEU A 1258 73.03 -4.55 -41.23
N LYS A 1259 74.01 -4.25 -40.37
CA LYS A 1259 74.33 -2.89 -39.93
C LYS A 1259 75.03 -2.17 -41.08
N VAL A 1260 74.39 -1.13 -41.63
CA VAL A 1260 75.06 -0.09 -42.42
C VAL A 1260 75.15 1.17 -41.54
N PRO A 1261 76.30 1.89 -41.49
CA PRO A 1261 76.50 3.03 -40.61
C PRO A 1261 75.64 4.23 -41.03
N LYS A 1262 75.25 5.04 -40.04
CA LYS A 1262 74.72 6.39 -40.28
C LYS A 1262 75.88 7.33 -40.64
N GLU A 1263 75.77 8.01 -41.77
CA GLU A 1263 76.22 9.41 -41.89
C GLU A 1263 75.09 10.33 -41.45
#